data_AF-A0A9J8CXH9-F1
#
_entry.id   AF-A0A9J8CXH9-F1
#
_cell.length_a   1.000
_cell.length_b   1.000
_cell.length_c   1.000
_cell.angle_alpha   90.00
_cell.angle_beta   90.00
_cell.angle_gamma   90.00
#
_symmetry.space_group_name_H-M   'P 1'
#
loop_
_entity.id
_entity.type
_entity.pdbx_description
1 polymer ?
#
loop_
_entity_poly.entity_id
_entity_poly.type
_entity_poly.pdbx_seq_one_letter_code
_entity_poly.pdbx_strand_id
1 'polypeptide(L)'
;LIEFKTPSAVQECFSVPHSQLPLSLSRILLQVPSEKILRAEKVLRNAILARAPHMIRDRKYHLKTYRQCCVGTELVDWLLQQSSCVHSRAHAVGMWQVLLEEGVLNHVDHELNFQDKYLFYRFLDDEEEDAVLPSDDDKREAEEELQETLLFLSQIGPDAHMRMILRKPPGQRTTEDLEIIYDELLHIKALSHLSNTVKRELAGVLIFESHAKAGTVLFNQGEEGTSWYIIQKGSVNVVIYGKGVVCTLHEGDDFGKLALVNDAPRAASIVLREDNCHFLRVDKEDFNRILRDVEANTVRLKEHDQDVLVLQKSLRPSSHGNIPAHFKYMITSISLLSLPIHFLIHLQSMNPSMHLFKQTTFALSGFAGQIHCDVRQPREDSGASAGDDASQGSEQERLDYSVASKRRVFSLALRWATLQGHHLLEDDTALSFLEVRSIHKHTHAGIESLTTILHGDLINPLAEQEGPSTGSMSSFELMSSKDLAFQMTQYDWELFSCVHEYELVYHTFGRQAYRRSTANLELFLKRFNQVQLWVVTEVCLCGTLSKRVQLLKKFIKIAAHCREFKNLNSFFAIIMGMCNPAVSRLSQTWEKLPSKFKKFYSEFESFLDPSRNHRAYRLTVAKMEPPIIPFMPLLIKDMTFTHEGNKTFVDGLVNFEKMRLIANTIRAVRHCRSQLFSESSTLEFFVALIHFP
;
A
#
# COMPACT_ATOMS: atom_id res chain seq x y z
N LEU A 1 35.35 60.28 -30.53
CA LEU A 1 35.16 61.43 -29.63
C LEU A 1 35.08 60.89 -28.20
N ILE A 2 36.08 61.21 -27.36
CA ILE A 2 36.07 61.15 -25.87
C ILE A 2 35.68 59.76 -25.27
N GLU A 3 36.57 58.82 -24.95
CA GLU A 3 37.78 58.84 -24.09
C GLU A 3 37.43 59.02 -22.58
N PHE A 4 37.38 57.97 -21.75
CA PHE A 4 38.44 57.39 -20.88
C PHE A 4 37.79 56.28 -19.97
N LYS A 5 38.41 55.43 -19.12
CA LYS A 5 39.82 55.10 -18.73
C LYS A 5 39.92 53.68 -18.12
N THR A 6 41.15 53.16 -18.02
CA THR A 6 41.68 52.13 -17.07
C THR A 6 42.93 52.74 -16.36
N PRO A 7 43.69 52.14 -15.39
CA PRO A 7 43.77 50.72 -14.98
C PRO A 7 44.12 50.36 -13.48
N SER A 8 44.16 49.05 -13.19
CA SER A 8 45.12 48.32 -12.30
C SER A 8 45.20 48.49 -10.76
N ALA A 9 45.81 47.45 -10.14
CA ALA A 9 46.18 47.22 -8.73
C ALA A 9 45.04 46.70 -7.81
N VAL A 10 45.22 45.71 -6.93
CA VAL A 10 46.46 45.10 -6.36
C VAL A 10 46.46 43.56 -6.49
N GLN A 11 47.64 42.98 -6.73
CA GLN A 11 47.94 41.55 -6.61
C GLN A 11 49.10 41.41 -5.61
N GLU A 12 48.88 40.85 -4.42
CA GLU A 12 49.96 40.34 -3.55
C GLU A 12 49.42 39.48 -2.39
N CYS A 13 50.15 38.38 -2.11
CA CYS A 13 50.24 37.55 -0.88
C CYS A 13 49.00 37.28 0.00
N PHE A 14 48.68 36.05 0.41
CA PHE A 14 49.60 35.05 0.99
C PHE A 14 49.38 33.61 0.50
N SER A 15 50.44 32.80 0.64
CA SER A 15 50.47 31.35 0.43
C SER A 15 50.69 30.59 1.74
N VAL A 16 50.41 29.27 1.74
CA VAL A 16 50.77 28.24 2.76
C VAL A 16 49.84 28.15 3.99
N PRO A 17 49.53 26.95 4.55
CA PRO A 17 49.79 25.56 4.09
C PRO A 17 48.53 24.71 3.82
N HIS A 18 48.73 23.55 3.18
CA HIS A 18 47.80 22.42 3.31
C HIS A 18 47.81 21.88 4.74
N SER A 19 46.66 21.94 5.43
CA SER A 19 46.35 21.04 6.56
C SER A 19 45.01 20.36 6.27
N GLN A 20 45.04 19.04 6.05
CA GLN A 20 43.84 18.25 5.82
C GLN A 20 43.00 18.17 7.09
N LEU A 21 41.84 18.82 7.08
CA LEU A 21 40.73 18.60 8.00
C LEU A 21 39.44 18.59 7.16
N PRO A 22 38.61 17.52 7.22
CA PRO A 22 37.42 17.44 6.37
C PRO A 22 36.40 18.56 6.66
N LEU A 23 36.09 19.36 5.64
CA LEU A 23 35.14 20.48 5.67
C LEU A 23 33.65 20.05 5.77
N SER A 24 33.35 18.90 6.37
CA SER A 24 31.99 18.33 6.46
C SER A 24 31.25 18.63 7.78
N LEU A 25 31.95 18.98 8.85
CA LEU A 25 31.40 18.97 10.22
C LEU A 25 30.71 20.26 10.68
N SER A 26 30.90 21.40 9.99
CA SER A 26 30.43 22.71 10.47
C SER A 26 29.10 23.20 9.86
N ARG A 27 28.35 22.37 9.14
CA ARG A 27 27.15 22.80 8.37
C ARG A 27 25.79 22.31 8.88
N ILE A 28 25.74 21.33 9.79
CA ILE A 28 24.46 20.81 10.31
C ILE A 28 23.90 21.70 11.43
N LEU A 29 24.76 22.40 12.18
CA LEU A 29 24.40 23.34 13.26
C LEU A 29 23.78 24.68 12.81
N LEU A 30 23.33 24.81 11.55
CA LEU A 30 22.75 26.04 10.99
C LEU A 30 21.27 25.92 10.58
N GLN A 31 20.65 24.75 10.75
CA GLN A 31 19.20 24.64 10.66
C GLN A 31 18.58 24.91 12.04
N VAL A 32 17.70 25.91 12.10
CA VAL A 32 16.79 26.05 13.25
C VAL A 32 15.83 24.85 13.20
N PRO A 33 15.72 24.04 14.26
CA PRO A 33 14.82 22.89 14.27
C PRO A 33 13.39 23.34 14.04
N SER A 34 12.63 22.55 13.27
CA SER A 34 11.20 22.80 13.07
C SER A 34 10.47 22.88 14.41
N GLU A 35 9.65 23.91 14.62
CA GLU A 35 8.89 24.13 15.87
C GLU A 35 8.07 22.89 16.29
N LYS A 36 7.52 22.15 15.31
CA LYS A 36 6.82 20.88 15.54
C LYS A 36 7.73 19.77 16.04
N ILE A 37 8.98 19.72 15.57
CA ILE A 37 9.96 18.69 15.95
C ILE A 37 10.58 19.02 17.31
N LEU A 38 10.78 20.31 17.60
CA LEU A 38 11.12 20.79 18.95
C LEU A 38 10.00 20.48 19.96
N ARG A 39 8.71 20.71 19.62
CA ARG A 39 7.61 20.31 20.50
C ARG A 39 7.54 18.79 20.66
N ALA A 40 7.73 18.02 19.59
CA ALA A 40 7.75 16.55 19.64
C ALA A 40 8.86 16.02 20.57
N GLU A 41 10.04 16.64 20.56
CA GLU A 41 11.13 16.32 21.49
C GLU A 41 10.72 16.56 22.95
N LYS A 42 10.16 17.74 23.29
CA LYS A 42 9.71 18.04 24.65
C LYS A 42 8.63 17.09 25.14
N VAL A 43 7.65 16.75 24.30
CA VAL A 43 6.60 15.77 24.62
C VAL A 43 7.20 14.39 24.89
N LEU A 44 8.14 13.93 24.06
CA LEU A 44 8.80 12.64 24.24
C LEU A 44 9.68 12.61 25.49
N ARG A 45 10.53 13.63 25.70
CA ARG A 45 11.40 13.76 26.88
C ARG A 45 10.58 13.77 28.17
N ASN A 46 9.53 14.58 28.24
CA ASN A 46 8.68 14.70 29.42
C ASN A 46 7.90 13.39 29.69
N ALA A 47 7.41 12.72 28.64
CA ALA A 47 6.76 11.41 28.77
C ALA A 47 7.72 10.29 29.23
N ILE A 48 8.99 10.32 28.80
CA ILE A 48 10.05 9.42 29.30
C ILE A 48 10.31 9.71 30.78
N LEU A 49 10.50 10.97 31.18
CA LEU A 49 10.72 11.34 32.58
C LEU A 49 9.52 11.00 33.48
N ALA A 50 8.29 11.05 32.97
CA ALA A 50 7.09 10.66 33.70
C ALA A 50 6.95 9.13 33.88
N ARG A 51 7.22 8.34 32.83
CA ARG A 51 6.93 6.89 32.80
C ARG A 51 8.12 5.98 33.04
N ALA A 52 9.31 6.40 32.64
CA ALA A 52 10.55 5.63 32.66
C ALA A 52 11.78 6.51 32.99
N PRO A 53 11.79 7.27 34.11
CA PRO A 53 12.87 8.22 34.43
C PRO A 53 14.28 7.59 34.52
N HIS A 54 14.40 6.27 34.67
CA HIS A 54 15.67 5.56 34.66
C HIS A 54 16.38 5.52 33.29
N MET A 55 15.68 5.92 32.21
CA MET A 55 16.24 5.98 30.85
C MET A 55 17.14 7.19 30.63
N ILE A 56 16.77 8.36 31.16
CA ILE A 56 17.58 9.60 31.09
C ILE A 56 18.39 9.66 32.38
N ARG A 57 19.70 9.39 32.30
CA ARG A 57 20.60 9.41 33.46
C ARG A 57 22.07 9.47 33.08
N ASP A 58 22.92 9.72 34.06
CA ASP A 58 24.37 9.61 33.91
C ASP A 58 24.79 8.14 33.66
N ARG A 59 25.64 7.93 32.65
CA ARG A 59 26.20 6.62 32.26
C ARG A 59 27.72 6.70 32.18
N LYS A 60 28.41 5.64 32.63
CA LYS A 60 29.88 5.57 32.61
C LYS A 60 30.34 4.55 31.58
N TYR A 61 31.25 4.94 30.70
CA TYR A 61 31.82 4.09 29.65
C TYR A 61 33.28 4.51 29.39
N HIS A 62 34.20 3.54 29.36
CA HIS A 62 35.65 3.77 29.28
C HIS A 62 36.16 4.93 30.16
N LEU A 63 35.78 4.93 31.45
CA LEU A 63 36.11 5.95 32.46
C LEU A 63 35.55 7.37 32.21
N LYS A 64 34.95 7.65 31.05
CA LYS A 64 34.17 8.88 30.81
C LYS A 64 32.77 8.75 31.42
N THR A 65 32.23 9.86 31.92
CA THR A 65 30.84 9.95 32.37
C THR A 65 30.06 10.80 31.35
N TYR A 66 29.05 10.19 30.74
CA TYR A 66 28.12 10.83 29.82
C TYR A 66 26.88 11.21 30.63
N ARG A 67 26.66 12.51 30.83
CA ARG A 67 25.57 13.03 31.67
C ARG A 67 24.22 13.01 30.94
N GLN A 68 23.16 12.77 31.72
CA GLN A 68 21.74 12.79 31.30
C GLN A 68 21.48 12.19 29.91
N CYS A 69 21.90 10.94 29.70
CA CYS A 69 21.86 10.30 28.38
C CYS A 69 21.02 9.03 28.35
N CYS A 70 20.36 8.83 27.20
CA CYS A 70 19.59 7.67 26.82
C CYS A 70 20.47 6.66 26.07
N VAL A 71 20.01 5.40 25.95
CA VAL A 71 20.62 4.40 25.08
C VAL A 71 19.71 4.13 23.87
N GLY A 72 20.30 3.98 22.68
CA GLY A 72 19.57 3.74 21.42
C GLY A 72 18.58 2.58 21.49
N THR A 73 19.00 1.41 21.98
CA THR A 73 18.10 0.25 22.17
C THR A 73 16.97 0.53 23.18
N GLU A 74 17.26 1.22 24.28
CA GLU A 74 16.25 1.55 25.31
C GLU A 74 15.19 2.52 24.75
N LEU A 75 15.59 3.49 23.92
CA LEU A 75 14.69 4.41 23.21
C LEU A 75 13.78 3.68 22.20
N VAL A 76 14.33 2.71 21.45
CA VAL A 76 13.55 1.87 20.53
C VAL A 76 12.54 1.00 21.29
N ASP A 77 12.98 0.36 22.38
CA ASP A 77 12.13 -0.49 23.22
C ASP A 77 10.98 0.30 23.87
N TRP A 78 11.26 1.50 24.41
CA TRP A 78 10.25 2.36 25.00
C TRP A 78 9.20 2.81 23.98
N LEU A 79 9.62 3.23 22.79
CA LEU A 79 8.73 3.72 21.74
C LEU A 79 7.79 2.61 21.23
N LEU A 80 8.30 1.37 21.09
CA LEU A 80 7.50 0.18 20.78
C LEU A 80 6.48 -0.17 21.87
N GLN A 81 6.72 0.22 23.13
CA GLN A 81 5.78 0.00 24.24
C GLN A 81 4.73 1.12 24.36
N GLN A 82 4.97 2.33 23.83
CA GLN A 82 4.05 3.45 24.01
C GLN A 82 2.81 3.40 23.10
N SER A 83 2.95 2.92 21.86
CA SER A 83 1.88 3.02 20.86
C SER A 83 1.86 1.86 19.86
N SER A 84 0.66 1.40 19.54
CA SER A 84 0.39 0.38 18.52
C SER A 84 0.66 0.85 17.08
N CYS A 85 0.90 2.15 16.84
CA CYS A 85 1.30 2.69 15.54
C CYS A 85 2.78 2.44 15.18
N VAL A 86 3.59 1.93 16.12
CA VAL A 86 5.00 1.58 15.89
C VAL A 86 5.10 0.08 15.60
N HIS A 87 5.40 -0.29 14.37
CA HIS A 87 5.18 -1.68 13.91
C HIS A 87 6.42 -2.58 13.94
N SER A 88 7.62 -2.00 14.02
CA SER A 88 8.93 -2.68 13.99
C SER A 88 10.04 -1.80 14.58
N ARG A 89 11.19 -2.41 14.93
CA ARG A 89 12.39 -1.69 15.40
C ARG A 89 12.91 -0.70 14.35
N ALA A 90 12.93 -1.10 13.07
CA ALA A 90 13.29 -0.23 11.95
C ALA A 90 12.35 0.99 11.80
N HIS A 91 11.06 0.86 12.10
CA HIS A 91 10.14 2.00 12.11
C HIS A 91 10.48 2.98 13.24
N ALA A 92 10.76 2.46 14.44
CA ALA A 92 11.20 3.26 15.59
C ALA A 92 12.54 3.98 15.33
N VAL A 93 13.52 3.31 14.69
CA VAL A 93 14.79 3.92 14.26
C VAL A 93 14.55 5.12 13.35
N GLY A 94 13.62 5.01 12.39
CA GLY A 94 13.24 6.13 11.52
C GLY A 94 12.62 7.29 12.30
N MET A 95 11.75 7.00 13.28
CA MET A 95 11.13 8.03 14.13
C MET A 95 12.17 8.77 15.00
N TRP A 96 13.17 8.08 15.54
CA TRP A 96 14.27 8.71 16.28
C TRP A 96 15.26 9.45 15.36
N GLN A 97 15.49 8.95 14.14
CA GLN A 97 16.33 9.63 13.14
C GLN A 97 15.79 11.03 12.78
N VAL A 98 14.47 11.25 12.79
CA VAL A 98 13.87 12.59 12.59
C VAL A 98 14.39 13.59 13.61
N LEU A 99 14.40 13.21 14.90
CA LEU A 99 14.87 14.09 15.98
C LEU A 99 16.38 14.35 15.89
N LEU A 100 17.14 13.37 15.39
CA LEU A 100 18.58 13.48 15.22
C LEU A 100 18.98 14.33 14.00
N GLU A 101 18.29 14.21 12.86
CA GLU A 101 18.55 15.04 11.67
C GLU A 101 18.29 16.54 11.90
N GLU A 102 17.36 16.87 12.81
CA GLU A 102 17.02 18.25 13.20
C GLU A 102 17.77 18.71 14.46
N GLY A 103 18.68 17.89 15.02
CA GLY A 103 19.54 18.27 16.15
C GLY A 103 18.85 18.40 17.51
N VAL A 104 17.60 17.95 17.66
CA VAL A 104 16.88 17.94 18.95
C VAL A 104 17.18 16.68 19.79
N LEU A 105 17.74 15.62 19.17
CA LEU A 105 18.32 14.45 19.84
C LEU A 105 19.71 14.17 19.29
N ASN A 106 20.76 14.40 20.07
CA ASN A 106 22.14 14.33 19.60
C ASN A 106 22.84 13.04 20.04
N HIS A 107 23.56 12.37 19.14
CA HIS A 107 24.52 11.33 19.55
C HIS A 107 25.69 11.98 20.30
N VAL A 108 26.14 11.40 21.41
CA VAL A 108 27.16 12.01 22.28
C VAL A 108 28.53 12.21 21.62
N ASP A 109 28.85 11.42 20.59
CA ASP A 109 30.05 11.56 19.76
C ASP A 109 29.73 12.12 18.35
N HIS A 110 28.58 12.78 18.18
CA HIS A 110 28.13 13.46 16.95
C HIS A 110 27.99 12.58 15.68
N GLU A 111 27.55 11.33 15.82
CA GLU A 111 27.13 10.52 14.67
C GLU A 111 25.84 11.07 14.05
N LEU A 112 25.75 11.05 12.71
CA LEU A 112 24.62 11.63 11.93
C LEU A 112 23.44 10.67 11.73
N ASN A 113 23.54 9.45 12.26
CA ASN A 113 22.65 8.34 11.98
C ASN A 113 22.27 7.67 13.32
N PHE A 114 20.99 7.63 13.64
CA PHE A 114 20.48 6.92 14.81
C PHE A 114 20.61 5.40 14.60
N GLN A 115 21.13 4.71 15.61
CA GLN A 115 21.33 3.26 15.59
C GLN A 115 20.68 2.60 16.82
N ASP A 116 19.94 1.53 16.56
CA ASP A 116 19.41 0.59 17.56
C ASP A 116 20.54 -0.28 18.16
N LYS A 117 21.41 0.39 18.93
CA LYS A 117 22.62 -0.17 19.55
C LYS A 117 22.82 0.41 20.95
N TYR A 118 23.79 -0.15 21.67
CA TYR A 118 24.28 0.40 22.93
C TYR A 118 25.16 1.65 22.68
N LEU A 119 24.55 2.69 22.16
CA LEU A 119 25.12 4.02 21.89
C LEU A 119 24.32 5.07 22.68
N PHE A 120 24.97 6.16 23.07
CA PHE A 120 24.35 7.18 23.91
C PHE A 120 23.85 8.38 23.12
N TYR A 121 22.66 8.86 23.49
CA TYR A 121 22.02 10.03 22.90
C TYR A 121 21.53 10.98 24.00
N ARG A 122 21.48 12.28 23.72
CA ARG A 122 21.04 13.32 24.65
C ARG A 122 19.99 14.22 23.98
N PHE A 123 18.92 14.54 24.70
CA PHE A 123 17.92 15.49 24.26
C PHE A 123 18.46 16.93 24.35
N LEU A 124 17.91 17.85 23.55
CA LEU A 124 18.38 19.23 23.49
C LEU A 124 18.22 19.94 24.85
N ASP A 125 17.08 19.75 25.51
CA ASP A 125 16.82 20.29 26.85
C ASP A 125 17.74 19.70 27.95
N ASP A 126 18.50 18.62 27.66
CA ASP A 126 19.45 17.98 28.59
C ASP A 126 20.93 18.36 28.32
N GLU A 127 21.24 19.13 27.26
CA GLU A 127 22.62 19.61 26.97
C GLU A 127 23.10 20.67 27.98
N GLU A 128 22.19 21.44 28.57
CA GLU A 128 22.52 22.47 29.56
C GLU A 128 22.73 21.88 30.97
N GLU A 129 23.73 22.35 31.73
CA GLU A 129 24.03 21.80 33.06
C GLU A 129 22.91 22.01 34.09
N ASP A 130 22.08 23.04 33.89
CA ASP A 130 20.93 23.40 34.71
C ASP A 130 19.58 22.92 34.09
N ALA A 131 19.62 21.85 33.29
CA ALA A 131 18.46 21.26 32.62
C ALA A 131 17.22 21.14 33.54
N VAL A 132 16.19 21.93 33.26
CA VAL A 132 15.00 22.01 34.11
C VAL A 132 14.20 20.72 34.03
N LEU A 133 13.89 20.14 35.20
CA LEU A 133 12.98 19.02 35.31
C LEU A 133 11.54 19.49 35.03
N PRO A 134 10.76 18.78 34.18
CA PRO A 134 9.39 19.17 33.88
C PRO A 134 8.52 19.16 35.13
N SER A 135 7.63 20.15 35.25
CA SER A 135 6.59 20.18 36.27
C SER A 135 5.59 19.04 36.08
N ASP A 136 4.75 18.78 37.09
CA ASP A 136 3.70 17.76 36.97
C ASP A 136 2.59 18.17 35.99
N ASP A 137 2.42 19.48 35.73
CA ASP A 137 1.55 19.97 34.66
C ASP A 137 2.17 19.71 33.27
N ASP A 138 3.47 19.99 33.07
CA ASP A 138 4.18 19.70 31.81
C ASP A 138 4.17 18.19 31.46
N LYS A 139 4.28 17.33 32.49
CA LYS A 139 4.17 15.87 32.33
C LYS A 139 2.76 15.49 31.90
N ARG A 140 1.72 16.06 32.50
CA ARG A 140 0.31 15.78 32.13
C ARG A 140 0.03 16.23 30.69
N GLU A 141 0.47 17.42 30.31
CA GLU A 141 0.34 17.94 28.95
C GLU A 141 1.06 17.03 27.94
N ALA A 142 2.29 16.60 28.24
CA ALA A 142 3.01 15.63 27.43
C ALA A 142 2.28 14.26 27.33
N GLU A 143 1.63 13.78 28.40
CA GLU A 143 0.84 12.55 28.32
C GLU A 143 -0.41 12.67 27.43
N GLU A 144 -0.99 13.87 27.32
CA GLU A 144 -2.14 14.16 26.45
C GLU A 144 -1.71 14.29 24.97
N GLU A 145 -0.58 14.94 24.68
CA GLU A 145 -0.05 15.14 23.31
C GLU A 145 0.75 13.95 22.75
N LEU A 146 1.20 13.03 23.59
CA LEU A 146 2.11 11.94 23.18
C LEU A 146 1.58 11.13 21.98
N GLN A 147 0.28 10.85 21.92
CA GLN A 147 -0.25 9.98 20.88
C GLN A 147 -0.32 10.69 19.51
N GLU A 148 -0.60 11.99 19.49
CA GLU A 148 -0.53 12.81 18.28
C GLU A 148 0.93 12.98 17.83
N THR A 149 1.84 13.23 18.78
CA THR A 149 3.29 13.31 18.55
C THR A 149 3.85 12.03 17.93
N LEU A 150 3.48 10.86 18.47
CA LEU A 150 3.90 9.56 17.93
C LEU A 150 3.30 9.31 16.53
N LEU A 151 2.05 9.71 16.29
CA LEU A 151 1.44 9.60 14.96
C LEU A 151 2.18 10.48 13.94
N PHE A 152 2.44 11.75 14.25
CA PHE A 152 3.21 12.67 13.42
C PHE A 152 4.60 12.10 13.08
N LEU A 153 5.37 11.69 14.08
CA LEU A 153 6.70 11.09 13.86
C LEU A 153 6.62 9.79 13.04
N SER A 154 5.56 8.99 13.21
CA SER A 154 5.40 7.73 12.46
C SER A 154 5.21 7.95 10.95
N GLN A 155 4.71 9.12 10.54
CA GLN A 155 4.48 9.50 9.15
C GLN A 155 5.77 9.97 8.45
N ILE A 156 6.58 10.77 9.12
CA ILE A 156 7.84 11.33 8.59
C ILE A 156 9.08 10.45 8.85
N GLY A 157 9.02 9.56 9.85
CA GLY A 157 10.12 8.67 10.24
C GLY A 157 10.71 7.79 9.14
N PRO A 158 9.91 7.11 8.29
CA PRO A 158 10.48 6.22 7.27
C PRO A 158 11.19 6.96 6.13
N ASP A 159 10.82 8.21 5.84
CA ASP A 159 11.50 9.07 4.86
C ASP A 159 12.88 9.54 5.38
N ALA A 160 12.96 9.91 6.67
CA ALA A 160 14.23 10.11 7.37
C ALA A 160 15.08 8.82 7.41
N HIS A 161 14.47 7.65 7.63
CA HIS A 161 15.17 6.37 7.57
C HIS A 161 15.75 6.10 6.16
N MET A 162 14.98 6.32 5.10
CA MET A 162 15.48 6.20 3.72
C MET A 162 16.66 7.16 3.48
N ARG A 163 16.58 8.44 3.88
CA ARG A 163 17.72 9.37 3.74
C ARG A 163 18.96 8.86 4.47
N MET A 164 18.81 8.41 5.71
CA MET A 164 19.90 7.85 6.51
C MET A 164 20.59 6.67 5.81
N ILE A 165 19.80 5.77 5.20
CA ILE A 165 20.31 4.61 4.45
C ILE A 165 20.95 5.05 3.13
N LEU A 166 20.35 5.99 2.39
CA LEU A 166 20.86 6.44 1.08
C LEU A 166 22.21 7.17 1.16
N ARG A 167 22.62 7.65 2.34
CA ARG A 167 23.99 8.12 2.62
C ARG A 167 25.04 6.99 2.51
N LYS A 168 24.64 5.72 2.61
CA LYS A 168 25.52 4.57 2.34
C LYS A 168 25.74 4.44 0.82
N PRO A 169 26.99 4.21 0.37
CA PRO A 169 27.28 3.85 -1.02
C PRO A 169 26.45 2.64 -1.49
N PRO A 170 26.01 2.58 -2.76
CA PRO A 170 25.26 1.46 -3.34
C PRO A 170 25.74 0.07 -2.92
N GLY A 171 27.03 -0.22 -3.06
CA GLY A 171 27.63 -1.52 -2.73
C GLY A 171 27.75 -1.87 -1.24
N GLN A 172 27.33 -0.99 -0.33
CA GLN A 172 27.37 -1.20 1.13
C GLN A 172 25.97 -1.36 1.76
N ARG A 173 24.91 -1.37 0.95
CA ARG A 173 23.52 -1.53 1.41
C ARG A 173 23.21 -3.00 1.68
N THR A 174 22.64 -3.29 2.84
CA THR A 174 22.14 -4.64 3.18
C THR A 174 20.85 -4.96 2.44
N THR A 175 20.36 -6.21 2.50
CA THR A 175 19.04 -6.54 1.95
C THR A 175 17.90 -5.79 2.64
N GLU A 176 18.02 -5.54 3.95
CA GLU A 176 17.06 -4.76 4.74
C GLU A 176 17.08 -3.28 4.35
N ASP A 177 18.28 -2.70 4.12
CA ASP A 177 18.44 -1.34 3.60
C ASP A 177 17.68 -1.16 2.27
N LEU A 178 17.82 -2.13 1.35
CA LEU A 178 17.19 -2.11 0.04
C LEU A 178 15.66 -2.26 0.12
N GLU A 179 15.15 -3.05 1.06
CA GLU A 179 13.71 -3.19 1.30
C GLU A 179 13.10 -1.91 1.86
N ILE A 180 13.78 -1.24 2.82
CA ILE A 180 13.33 0.05 3.37
C ILE A 180 13.31 1.14 2.29
N ILE A 181 14.37 1.26 1.47
CA ILE A 181 14.36 2.20 0.35
C ILE A 181 13.21 1.87 -0.61
N TYR A 182 13.08 0.61 -1.05
CA TYR A 182 12.04 0.20 -2.00
C TYR A 182 10.62 0.53 -1.52
N ASP A 183 10.32 0.33 -0.22
CA ASP A 183 9.04 0.67 0.39
C ASP A 183 8.72 2.17 0.20
N GLU A 184 9.69 3.06 0.40
CA GLU A 184 9.51 4.49 0.19
C GLU A 184 9.36 4.87 -1.30
N LEU A 185 10.08 4.20 -2.21
CA LEU A 185 9.96 4.45 -3.66
C LEU A 185 8.55 4.16 -4.22
N LEU A 186 7.73 3.37 -3.52
CA LEU A 186 6.32 3.15 -3.85
C LEU A 186 5.45 4.40 -3.58
N HIS A 187 5.93 5.33 -2.75
CA HIS A 187 5.21 6.54 -2.36
C HIS A 187 5.65 7.77 -3.17
N ILE A 188 6.79 7.72 -3.88
CA ILE A 188 7.30 8.83 -4.69
C ILE A 188 6.53 8.94 -6.02
N LYS A 189 5.81 10.06 -6.19
CA LYS A 189 4.95 10.32 -7.37
C LYS A 189 5.71 10.24 -8.71
N ALA A 190 6.93 10.80 -8.81
CA ALA A 190 7.77 10.69 -9.99
C ALA A 190 8.00 9.23 -10.44
N LEU A 191 8.16 8.31 -9.48
CA LEU A 191 8.44 6.89 -9.74
C LEU A 191 7.17 6.07 -9.98
N SER A 192 5.97 6.62 -9.77
CA SER A 192 4.70 5.87 -9.83
C SER A 192 4.53 5.06 -11.12
N HIS A 193 4.91 5.64 -12.27
CA HIS A 193 4.84 5.05 -13.61
C HIS A 193 5.86 3.92 -13.89
N LEU A 194 6.84 3.70 -13.02
CA LEU A 194 7.86 2.67 -13.21
C LEU A 194 7.41 1.32 -12.65
N SER A 195 7.85 0.24 -13.30
CA SER A 195 7.57 -1.12 -12.83
C SER A 195 8.25 -1.41 -11.48
N ASN A 196 7.70 -2.37 -10.74
CA ASN A 196 8.26 -2.75 -9.44
C ASN A 196 9.68 -3.35 -9.56
N THR A 197 10.01 -3.95 -10.71
CA THR A 197 11.37 -4.41 -11.02
C THR A 197 12.33 -3.22 -11.10
N VAL A 198 11.99 -2.18 -11.87
CA VAL A 198 12.79 -0.95 -11.96
C VAL A 198 12.94 -0.29 -10.59
N LYS A 199 11.87 -0.21 -9.79
CA LYS A 199 11.95 0.35 -8.43
C LYS A 199 12.90 -0.44 -7.51
N ARG A 200 12.98 -1.77 -7.65
CA ARG A 200 13.94 -2.60 -6.88
C ARG A 200 15.39 -2.35 -7.30
N GLU A 201 15.66 -2.26 -8.60
CA GLU A 201 17.00 -1.91 -9.08
C GLU A 201 17.39 -0.47 -8.66
N LEU A 202 16.45 0.48 -8.73
CA LEU A 202 16.64 1.86 -8.27
C LEU A 202 17.02 1.93 -6.78
N ALA A 203 16.40 1.14 -5.91
CA ALA A 203 16.79 1.08 -4.49
C ALA A 203 18.28 0.72 -4.30
N GLY A 204 18.82 -0.12 -5.20
CA GLY A 204 20.23 -0.48 -5.25
C GLY A 204 21.17 0.67 -5.62
N VAL A 205 20.76 1.59 -6.50
CA VAL A 205 21.65 2.57 -7.13
C VAL A 205 21.39 4.04 -6.76
N LEU A 206 20.20 4.39 -6.26
CA LEU A 206 19.83 5.78 -5.97
C LEU A 206 20.82 6.41 -5.00
N ILE A 207 21.27 7.63 -5.30
CA ILE A 207 22.17 8.44 -4.46
C ILE A 207 21.34 9.58 -3.86
N PHE A 208 21.46 9.83 -2.56
CA PHE A 208 20.90 11.02 -1.94
C PHE A 208 21.89 12.18 -2.06
N GLU A 209 21.42 13.32 -2.57
CA GLU A 209 22.23 14.53 -2.76
C GLU A 209 21.50 15.73 -2.16
N SER A 210 22.18 16.52 -1.33
CA SER A 210 21.60 17.71 -0.68
C SER A 210 22.45 18.95 -0.87
N HIS A 211 21.77 20.09 -1.03
CA HIS A 211 22.39 21.37 -1.35
C HIS A 211 21.80 22.46 -0.46
N ALA A 212 22.66 23.12 0.31
CA ALA A 212 22.21 24.03 1.38
C ALA A 212 21.73 25.40 0.88
N LYS A 213 22.18 25.87 -0.30
CA LYS A 213 21.99 27.26 -0.73
C LYS A 213 21.17 27.42 -2.01
N ALA A 214 20.20 28.33 -1.98
CA ALA A 214 19.55 28.90 -3.15
C ALA A 214 20.57 29.50 -4.13
N GLY A 215 20.26 29.48 -5.42
CA GLY A 215 21.16 29.95 -6.48
C GLY A 215 22.30 28.98 -6.83
N THR A 216 22.47 27.87 -6.11
CA THR A 216 23.42 26.81 -6.50
C THR A 216 23.01 26.23 -7.85
N VAL A 217 23.95 26.16 -8.79
CA VAL A 217 23.74 25.55 -10.12
C VAL A 217 24.06 24.06 -10.03
N LEU A 218 23.10 23.21 -10.42
CA LEU A 218 23.24 21.75 -10.37
C LEU A 218 23.91 21.19 -11.63
N PHE A 219 23.62 21.79 -12.79
CA PHE A 219 24.32 21.63 -14.06
C PHE A 219 23.95 22.77 -15.02
N ASN A 220 24.79 23.02 -16.02
CA ASN A 220 24.59 24.06 -17.04
C ASN A 220 24.05 23.50 -18.36
N GLN A 221 23.36 24.35 -19.12
CA GLN A 221 23.00 24.08 -20.50
C GLN A 221 24.27 23.88 -21.35
N GLY A 222 24.29 22.82 -22.17
CA GLY A 222 25.43 22.44 -23.02
C GLY A 222 26.42 21.45 -22.39
N GLU A 223 26.32 21.17 -21.08
CA GLU A 223 27.11 20.10 -20.44
C GLU A 223 26.64 18.70 -20.86
N GLU A 224 27.46 17.66 -20.60
CA GLU A 224 27.05 16.28 -20.84
C GLU A 224 25.93 15.83 -19.88
N GLY A 225 25.00 15.01 -20.37
CA GLY A 225 24.03 14.32 -19.52
C GLY A 225 24.68 13.23 -18.65
N THR A 226 25.05 13.56 -17.41
CA THR A 226 25.68 12.63 -16.46
C THR A 226 24.71 11.91 -15.51
N SER A 227 23.61 12.56 -15.11
CA SER A 227 22.65 12.01 -14.13
C SER A 227 21.20 12.44 -14.37
N TRP A 228 20.26 11.66 -13.82
CA TRP A 228 18.83 11.94 -13.69
C TRP A 228 18.52 12.27 -12.23
N TYR A 229 17.64 13.23 -11.97
CA TYR A 229 17.33 13.75 -10.64
C TYR A 229 15.83 13.77 -10.38
N ILE A 230 15.45 13.52 -9.13
CA ILE A 230 14.07 13.63 -8.60
C ILE A 230 14.13 14.54 -7.37
N ILE A 231 13.20 15.48 -7.25
CA ILE A 231 13.17 16.44 -6.15
C ILE A 231 12.44 15.81 -4.96
N GLN A 232 13.16 15.58 -3.85
CA GLN A 232 12.62 15.08 -2.58
C GLN A 232 12.24 16.23 -1.63
N LYS A 233 12.91 17.39 -1.73
CA LYS A 233 12.59 18.59 -0.95
C LYS A 233 13.02 19.85 -1.70
N GLY A 234 12.21 20.89 -1.64
CA GLY A 234 12.49 22.20 -2.21
C GLY A 234 12.10 22.32 -3.70
N SER A 235 12.73 23.27 -4.39
CA SER A 235 12.38 23.63 -5.77
C SER A 235 13.56 24.17 -6.57
N VAL A 236 13.49 24.03 -7.90
CA VAL A 236 14.54 24.46 -8.84
C VAL A 236 13.94 25.20 -10.03
N ASN A 237 14.70 26.16 -10.56
CA ASN A 237 14.38 26.88 -11.79
C ASN A 237 15.08 26.21 -12.98
N VAL A 238 14.33 26.00 -14.07
CA VAL A 238 14.85 25.54 -15.36
C VAL A 238 15.18 26.77 -16.19
N VAL A 239 16.46 26.98 -16.50
CA VAL A 239 16.98 28.18 -17.15
C VAL A 239 17.53 27.86 -18.54
N ILE A 240 17.09 28.59 -19.56
CA ILE A 240 17.60 28.45 -20.94
C ILE A 240 18.24 29.76 -21.40
N TYR A 241 19.45 29.69 -21.95
CA TYR A 241 20.17 30.84 -22.48
C TYR A 241 19.33 31.57 -23.55
N GLY A 242 19.25 32.90 -23.43
CA GLY A 242 18.39 33.74 -24.27
C GLY A 242 16.89 33.72 -23.93
N LYS A 243 16.42 32.85 -23.02
CA LYS A 243 15.02 32.81 -22.55
C LYS A 243 14.86 33.09 -21.05
N GLY A 244 15.90 32.93 -20.25
CA GLY A 244 15.83 33.08 -18.78
C GLY A 244 15.18 31.85 -18.13
N VAL A 245 14.46 32.07 -17.02
CA VAL A 245 13.70 31.01 -16.34
C VAL A 245 12.48 30.64 -17.18
N VAL A 246 12.38 29.38 -17.59
CA VAL A 246 11.30 28.87 -18.45
C VAL A 246 10.20 28.20 -17.62
N CYS A 247 10.57 27.49 -16.55
CA CYS A 247 9.64 26.97 -15.54
C CYS A 247 10.34 26.73 -14.19
N THR A 248 9.56 26.44 -13.16
CA THR A 248 10.02 25.99 -11.84
C THR A 248 9.47 24.59 -11.59
N LEU A 249 10.32 23.69 -11.10
CA LEU A 249 9.98 22.33 -10.67
C LEU A 249 10.03 22.24 -9.14
N HIS A 250 9.20 21.39 -8.55
CA HIS A 250 8.98 21.29 -7.11
C HIS A 250 9.10 19.83 -6.63
N GLU A 251 8.95 19.62 -5.33
CA GLU A 251 8.91 18.29 -4.73
C GLU A 251 7.99 17.32 -5.49
N GLY A 252 8.52 16.13 -5.81
CA GLY A 252 7.84 15.10 -6.58
C GLY A 252 7.97 15.20 -8.10
N ASP A 253 8.60 16.26 -8.64
CA ASP A 253 9.00 16.37 -10.05
C ASP A 253 10.37 15.71 -10.30
N ASP A 254 10.65 15.36 -11.57
CA ASP A 254 11.94 14.83 -12.02
C ASP A 254 12.50 15.56 -13.25
N PHE A 255 13.83 15.56 -13.42
CA PHE A 255 14.49 16.26 -14.52
C PHE A 255 15.84 15.66 -14.92
N GLY A 256 16.32 16.03 -16.11
CA GLY A 256 17.63 15.62 -16.65
C GLY A 256 17.61 14.31 -17.46
N LYS A 257 16.52 13.55 -17.44
CA LYS A 257 16.36 12.25 -18.15
C LYS A 257 16.66 12.32 -19.65
N LEU A 258 16.21 13.38 -20.33
CA LEU A 258 16.30 13.51 -21.80
C LEU A 258 17.74 13.43 -22.33
N ALA A 259 18.70 14.02 -21.61
CA ALA A 259 20.11 14.03 -21.99
C ALA A 259 20.75 12.63 -21.90
N LEU A 260 20.28 11.78 -20.98
CA LEU A 260 20.74 10.39 -20.84
C LEU A 260 20.23 9.51 -21.97
N VAL A 261 18.94 9.65 -22.31
CA VAL A 261 18.25 8.81 -23.31
C VAL A 261 18.74 9.10 -24.73
N ASN A 262 18.99 10.36 -25.05
CA ASN A 262 19.37 10.79 -26.40
C ASN A 262 20.89 10.90 -26.59
N ASP A 263 21.68 10.59 -25.56
CA ASP A 263 23.14 10.85 -25.48
C ASP A 263 23.53 12.25 -25.96
N ALA A 264 22.82 13.26 -25.44
CA ALA A 264 22.84 14.63 -25.94
C ALA A 264 23.16 15.65 -24.84
N PRO A 265 23.72 16.83 -25.16
CA PRO A 265 23.98 17.88 -24.18
C PRO A 265 22.71 18.36 -23.45
N ARG A 266 22.89 18.88 -22.23
CA ARG A 266 21.81 19.47 -21.41
C ARG A 266 21.12 20.60 -22.18
N ALA A 267 19.80 20.47 -22.39
CA ALA A 267 18.99 21.48 -23.07
C ALA A 267 18.69 22.76 -22.24
N ALA A 268 18.93 22.70 -20.92
CA ALA A 268 18.71 23.77 -19.97
C ALA A 268 19.68 23.64 -18.78
N SER A 269 19.93 24.74 -18.06
CA SER A 269 20.60 24.75 -16.76
C SER A 269 19.57 24.55 -15.65
N ILE A 270 19.98 23.94 -14.53
CA ILE A 270 19.14 23.78 -13.33
C ILE A 270 19.77 24.57 -12.18
N VAL A 271 18.98 25.44 -11.57
CA VAL A 271 19.43 26.33 -10.48
C VAL A 271 18.48 26.22 -9.30
N LEU A 272 18.99 26.00 -8.09
CA LEU A 272 18.18 25.95 -6.88
C LEU A 272 17.43 27.26 -6.66
N ARG A 273 16.14 27.15 -6.34
CA ARG A 273 15.28 28.30 -6.05
C ARG A 273 15.29 28.67 -4.58
N GLU A 274 15.51 27.70 -3.69
CA GLU A 274 15.50 27.86 -2.24
C GLU A 274 16.63 27.09 -1.55
N ASP A 275 16.83 27.38 -0.27
CA ASP A 275 17.84 26.73 0.57
C ASP A 275 17.43 25.28 0.92
N ASN A 276 18.42 24.46 1.29
CA ASN A 276 18.23 23.08 1.78
C ASN A 276 17.39 22.16 0.87
N CYS A 277 17.58 22.23 -0.45
CA CYS A 277 16.98 21.29 -1.39
C CYS A 277 17.58 19.88 -1.26
N HIS A 278 16.78 18.85 -1.53
CA HIS A 278 17.17 17.43 -1.49
C HIS A 278 16.75 16.72 -2.77
N PHE A 279 17.64 15.90 -3.30
CA PHE A 279 17.46 15.19 -4.56
C PHE A 279 17.80 13.71 -4.42
N LEU A 280 17.06 12.87 -5.14
CA LEU A 280 17.48 11.51 -5.45
C LEU A 280 18.09 11.50 -6.85
N ARG A 281 19.30 10.97 -6.98
CA ARG A 281 20.09 10.96 -8.22
C ARG A 281 20.33 9.53 -8.70
N VAL A 282 20.28 9.34 -10.02
CA VAL A 282 20.73 8.12 -10.71
C VAL A 282 21.73 8.52 -11.79
N ASP A 283 22.92 7.92 -11.78
CA ASP A 283 23.98 8.24 -12.74
C ASP A 283 23.82 7.48 -14.07
N LYS A 284 24.40 8.01 -15.15
CA LYS A 284 24.23 7.55 -16.55
C LYS A 284 24.51 6.06 -16.72
N GLU A 285 25.55 5.55 -16.08
CA GLU A 285 25.93 4.13 -16.15
C GLU A 285 24.85 3.23 -15.55
N ASP A 286 24.34 3.58 -14.37
CA ASP A 286 23.28 2.84 -13.67
C ASP A 286 21.93 2.98 -14.36
N PHE A 287 21.58 4.19 -14.84
CA PHE A 287 20.38 4.42 -15.63
C PHE A 287 20.35 3.53 -16.88
N ASN A 288 21.45 3.50 -17.63
CA ASN A 288 21.58 2.66 -18.82
C ASN A 288 21.68 1.16 -18.48
N ARG A 289 22.30 0.80 -17.35
CA ARG A 289 22.34 -0.58 -16.85
C ARG A 289 20.94 -1.08 -16.53
N ILE A 290 20.14 -0.32 -15.78
CA ILE A 290 18.77 -0.70 -15.42
C ILE A 290 17.89 -0.87 -16.66
N LEU A 291 18.02 0.01 -17.67
CA LEU A 291 17.30 -0.16 -18.93
C LEU A 291 17.71 -1.46 -19.66
N ARG A 292 19.02 -1.72 -19.82
CA ARG A 292 19.53 -2.95 -20.43
C ARG A 292 19.14 -4.21 -19.65
N ASP A 293 19.19 -4.16 -18.32
CA ASP A 293 18.86 -5.30 -17.46
C ASP A 293 17.36 -5.59 -17.48
N VAL A 294 16.50 -4.56 -17.61
CA VAL A 294 15.06 -4.76 -17.85
C VAL A 294 14.82 -5.42 -19.21
N GLU A 295 15.52 -5.00 -20.26
CA GLU A 295 15.42 -5.63 -21.60
C GLU A 295 15.97 -7.06 -21.61
N ALA A 296 17.17 -7.31 -21.06
CA ALA A 296 17.81 -8.62 -21.00
C ALA A 296 17.04 -9.62 -20.11
N ASN A 297 16.32 -9.13 -19.09
CA ASN A 297 15.40 -9.95 -18.31
C ASN A 297 14.01 -10.09 -18.95
N THR A 298 13.75 -9.48 -20.11
CA THR A 298 12.48 -9.57 -20.84
C THR A 298 12.61 -10.48 -22.06
N VAL A 299 11.77 -11.51 -22.13
CA VAL A 299 11.64 -12.40 -23.30
C VAL A 299 10.36 -12.02 -24.05
N ARG A 300 10.49 -11.66 -25.33
CA ARG A 300 9.38 -11.38 -26.24
C ARG A 300 9.29 -12.51 -27.26
N LEU A 301 8.16 -13.22 -27.28
CA LEU A 301 7.82 -14.14 -28.37
C LEU A 301 7.04 -13.35 -29.42
N LYS A 302 7.38 -13.58 -30.69
CA LYS A 302 6.78 -12.91 -31.84
C LYS A 302 6.16 -13.91 -32.80
N GLU A 303 5.03 -13.52 -33.38
CA GLU A 303 4.42 -14.16 -34.55
C GLU A 303 4.22 -13.07 -35.62
N HIS A 304 4.67 -13.32 -36.85
CA HIS A 304 4.60 -12.33 -37.95
C HIS A 304 5.18 -10.94 -37.57
N ASP A 305 6.35 -10.94 -36.93
CA ASP A 305 7.08 -9.79 -36.36
C ASP A 305 6.38 -8.96 -35.27
N GLN A 306 5.13 -9.29 -34.92
CA GLN A 306 4.38 -8.71 -33.80
C GLN A 306 4.63 -9.48 -32.51
N ASP A 307 4.80 -8.76 -31.39
CA ASP A 307 4.88 -9.40 -30.06
C ASP A 307 3.54 -10.09 -29.73
N VAL A 308 3.57 -11.34 -29.28
CA VAL A 308 2.37 -12.10 -28.86
C VAL A 308 2.41 -12.52 -27.39
N LEU A 309 3.60 -12.63 -26.80
CA LEU A 309 3.80 -12.93 -25.38
C LEU A 309 5.08 -12.25 -24.88
N VAL A 310 4.94 -11.41 -23.86
CA VAL A 310 6.05 -10.79 -23.14
C VAL A 310 6.14 -11.39 -21.74
N LEU A 311 7.32 -11.91 -21.41
CA LEU A 311 7.69 -12.52 -20.14
C LEU A 311 8.81 -11.71 -19.50
N GLN A 312 8.76 -11.47 -18.19
CA GLN A 312 9.87 -10.90 -17.43
C GLN A 312 10.41 -11.92 -16.42
N LYS A 313 11.73 -12.07 -16.38
CA LYS A 313 12.46 -12.89 -15.42
C LYS A 313 12.40 -12.22 -14.04
N SER A 314 11.85 -12.92 -13.05
CA SER A 314 11.77 -12.46 -11.67
C SER A 314 12.61 -13.36 -10.78
N LEU A 315 13.43 -12.76 -9.90
CA LEU A 315 13.95 -13.47 -8.74
C LEU A 315 12.81 -13.68 -7.73
N ARG A 316 12.84 -14.82 -7.03
CA ARG A 316 12.18 -14.96 -5.72
C ARG A 316 13.28 -15.06 -4.66
N PRO A 317 13.20 -14.31 -3.55
CA PRO A 317 14.01 -14.59 -2.39
C PRO A 317 13.68 -16.00 -1.87
N SER A 318 14.70 -16.75 -1.46
CA SER A 318 14.55 -18.09 -0.90
C SER A 318 14.04 -18.01 0.54
N SER A 319 12.83 -18.53 0.80
CA SER A 319 12.24 -18.53 2.15
C SER A 319 13.02 -19.37 3.17
N HIS A 320 13.90 -20.26 2.69
CA HIS A 320 14.76 -21.12 3.50
C HIS A 320 16.18 -21.08 2.94
N GLY A 321 17.17 -20.94 3.82
CA GLY A 321 18.58 -20.96 3.43
C GLY A 321 19.00 -22.30 2.81
N ASN A 322 20.02 -22.26 1.95
CA ASN A 322 20.64 -23.39 1.23
C ASN A 322 19.88 -23.95 -0.01
N ILE A 323 19.05 -23.16 -0.68
CA ILE A 323 18.63 -23.44 -2.08
C ILE A 323 19.03 -22.25 -2.97
N PRO A 324 19.72 -22.45 -4.11
CA PRO A 324 20.07 -21.36 -5.02
C PRO A 324 18.81 -20.65 -5.56
N ALA A 325 18.91 -19.35 -5.80
CA ALA A 325 17.78 -18.53 -6.23
C ALA A 325 17.20 -19.00 -7.58
N HIS A 326 16.04 -19.65 -7.55
CA HIS A 326 15.34 -20.08 -8.75
C HIS A 326 14.64 -18.90 -9.42
N PHE A 327 15.13 -18.52 -10.60
CA PHE A 327 14.48 -17.53 -11.46
C PHE A 327 13.19 -18.11 -12.05
N LYS A 328 12.11 -17.31 -12.06
CA LYS A 328 10.86 -17.66 -12.74
C LYS A 328 10.47 -16.55 -13.72
N TYR A 329 10.15 -16.93 -14.95
CA TYR A 329 9.52 -16.04 -15.92
C TYR A 329 8.05 -15.82 -15.57
N MET A 330 7.63 -14.55 -15.58
CA MET A 330 6.27 -14.09 -15.27
C MET A 330 5.71 -13.35 -16.48
N ILE A 331 4.45 -13.59 -16.83
CA ILE A 331 3.77 -12.88 -17.92
C ILE A 331 3.59 -11.40 -17.53
N THR A 332 4.03 -10.49 -18.41
CA THR A 332 3.74 -9.06 -18.31
C THR A 332 2.62 -8.67 -19.26
N SER A 333 2.68 -9.10 -20.52
CA SER A 333 1.58 -8.96 -21.49
C SER A 333 1.47 -10.16 -22.44
N ILE A 334 0.27 -10.40 -22.98
CA ILE A 334 -0.03 -11.56 -23.83
C ILE A 334 -1.21 -11.29 -24.78
N SER A 335 -1.20 -11.87 -25.98
CA SER A 335 -2.31 -11.79 -26.92
C SER A 335 -3.52 -12.59 -26.40
N LEU A 336 -4.74 -12.22 -26.80
CA LEU A 336 -5.95 -12.97 -26.43
C LEU A 336 -5.97 -14.39 -27.03
N LEU A 337 -5.32 -14.60 -28.17
CA LEU A 337 -5.27 -15.89 -28.87
C LEU A 337 -4.23 -16.84 -28.26
N SER A 338 -3.08 -16.33 -27.83
CA SER A 338 -2.00 -17.11 -27.21
C SER A 338 -2.29 -17.45 -25.73
N LEU A 339 -3.25 -16.76 -25.11
CA LEU A 339 -3.61 -16.90 -23.69
C LEU A 339 -4.06 -18.31 -23.27
N PRO A 340 -5.01 -19.00 -23.94
CA PRO A 340 -5.44 -20.34 -23.54
C PRO A 340 -4.27 -21.33 -23.66
N ILE A 341 -3.49 -21.22 -24.74
CA ILE A 341 -2.33 -22.07 -25.05
C ILE A 341 -1.28 -21.95 -23.93
N HIS A 342 -0.93 -20.72 -23.53
CA HIS A 342 0.04 -20.49 -22.45
C HIS A 342 -0.44 -21.10 -21.12
N PHE A 343 -1.71 -20.92 -20.75
CA PHE A 343 -2.24 -21.55 -19.53
C PHE A 343 -2.21 -23.07 -19.61
N LEU A 344 -2.60 -23.66 -20.75
CA LEU A 344 -2.58 -25.10 -20.98
C LEU A 344 -1.17 -25.69 -20.87
N ILE A 345 -0.12 -24.96 -21.26
CA ILE A 345 1.27 -25.40 -21.13
C ILE A 345 1.76 -25.27 -19.68
N HIS A 346 1.43 -24.19 -18.97
CA HIS A 346 2.00 -23.85 -17.66
C HIS A 346 1.08 -24.09 -16.44
N LEU A 347 0.08 -24.97 -16.57
CA LEU A 347 -0.96 -25.29 -15.56
C LEU A 347 -0.47 -25.64 -14.14
N GLN A 348 0.78 -26.08 -14.00
CA GLN A 348 1.39 -26.35 -12.68
C GLN A 348 1.76 -25.08 -11.91
N SER A 349 1.78 -23.89 -12.54
CA SER A 349 2.52 -22.73 -12.00
C SER A 349 1.72 -21.43 -11.78
N MET A 350 0.46 -21.35 -12.24
CA MET A 350 -0.40 -20.18 -12.02
C MET A 350 -1.86 -20.55 -11.75
N ASN A 351 -2.48 -19.88 -10.78
CA ASN A 351 -3.94 -19.74 -10.72
C ASN A 351 -4.34 -18.56 -11.62
N PRO A 352 -5.15 -18.80 -12.68
CA PRO A 352 -5.37 -17.82 -13.73
C PRO A 352 -6.33 -16.70 -13.28
N SER A 353 -6.20 -15.50 -13.87
CA SER A 353 -6.90 -14.28 -13.45
C SER A 353 -8.32 -14.15 -14.01
N MET A 354 -9.27 -13.79 -13.15
CA MET A 354 -10.72 -13.93 -13.37
C MET A 354 -11.32 -13.11 -14.51
N HIS A 355 -10.86 -11.87 -14.69
CA HIS A 355 -11.34 -10.96 -15.74
C HIS A 355 -11.21 -11.56 -17.15
N LEU A 356 -10.14 -12.34 -17.38
CA LEU A 356 -9.83 -12.85 -18.71
C LEU A 356 -10.74 -14.01 -19.13
N PHE A 357 -11.29 -14.79 -18.17
CA PHE A 357 -12.02 -16.00 -18.52
C PHE A 357 -13.27 -15.78 -19.35
N LYS A 358 -13.99 -14.65 -19.27
CA LYS A 358 -15.16 -14.46 -20.16
C LYS A 358 -14.75 -14.35 -21.63
N GLN A 359 -13.53 -13.87 -21.92
CA GLN A 359 -12.92 -13.92 -23.25
C GLN A 359 -12.26 -15.29 -23.52
N THR A 360 -11.60 -15.89 -22.53
CA THR A 360 -11.03 -17.24 -22.65
C THR A 360 -12.10 -18.31 -22.86
N THR A 361 -13.33 -18.18 -22.37
CA THR A 361 -14.43 -19.13 -22.61
C THR A 361 -14.86 -19.10 -24.08
N PHE A 362 -14.84 -17.92 -24.72
CA PHE A 362 -15.08 -17.79 -26.17
C PHE A 362 -13.92 -18.36 -27.00
N ALA A 363 -12.68 -18.22 -26.51
CA ALA A 363 -11.51 -18.85 -27.12
C ALA A 363 -11.45 -20.37 -26.88
N LEU A 364 -11.93 -20.86 -25.72
CA LEU A 364 -11.98 -22.27 -25.33
C LEU A 364 -13.16 -23.01 -25.97
N SER A 365 -14.28 -22.34 -26.26
CA SER A 365 -15.33 -22.91 -27.10
C SER A 365 -14.84 -23.06 -28.55
N GLY A 366 -14.07 -22.09 -29.06
CA GLY A 366 -13.33 -22.22 -30.31
C GLY A 366 -12.31 -23.36 -30.30
N PHE A 367 -11.46 -23.45 -29.26
CA PHE A 367 -10.45 -24.51 -29.10
C PHE A 367 -11.08 -25.89 -28.90
N ALA A 368 -12.22 -25.98 -28.19
CA ALA A 368 -12.98 -27.20 -28.08
C ALA A 368 -13.65 -27.56 -29.41
N GLY A 369 -14.08 -26.58 -30.22
CA GLY A 369 -14.45 -26.82 -31.62
C GLY A 369 -13.32 -27.48 -32.41
N GLN A 370 -12.10 -26.94 -32.32
CA GLN A 370 -10.91 -27.49 -32.97
C GLN A 370 -10.60 -28.93 -32.48
N ILE A 371 -10.60 -29.17 -31.17
CA ILE A 371 -10.37 -30.50 -30.58
C ILE A 371 -11.52 -31.47 -30.90
N HIS A 372 -12.75 -30.98 -31.04
CA HIS A 372 -13.92 -31.80 -31.39
C HIS A 372 -13.93 -32.17 -32.89
N CYS A 373 -13.25 -31.40 -33.76
CA CYS A 373 -12.96 -31.82 -35.13
C CYS A 373 -11.99 -33.02 -35.16
N ASP A 374 -10.87 -32.97 -34.43
CA ASP A 374 -9.86 -34.06 -34.39
C ASP A 374 -10.36 -35.37 -33.77
N VAL A 375 -11.44 -35.34 -32.98
CA VAL A 375 -12.01 -36.53 -32.34
C VAL A 375 -13.09 -37.22 -33.21
N ARG A 376 -13.56 -36.61 -34.31
CA ARG A 376 -14.78 -37.08 -35.01
C ARG A 376 -14.60 -37.80 -36.34
N GLN A 377 -13.41 -37.85 -36.94
CA GLN A 377 -13.17 -38.69 -38.13
C GLN A 377 -11.75 -39.27 -38.18
N PRO A 378 -11.58 -40.60 -38.24
CA PRO A 378 -10.60 -41.17 -39.14
C PRO A 378 -11.15 -41.00 -40.57
N ARG A 379 -10.57 -40.10 -41.37
CA ARG A 379 -10.86 -40.04 -42.81
C ARG A 379 -9.95 -41.00 -43.55
N GLU A 380 -10.51 -42.12 -43.96
CA GLU A 380 -10.20 -42.62 -45.29
C GLU A 380 -10.76 -41.64 -46.34
N ASP A 381 -10.11 -41.59 -47.50
CA ASP A 381 -10.43 -40.83 -48.71
C ASP A 381 -10.33 -39.27 -48.74
N SER A 382 -9.30 -38.87 -49.50
CA SER A 382 -9.37 -37.89 -50.60
C SER A 382 -9.49 -36.38 -50.32
N GLY A 383 -8.34 -35.71 -50.38
CA GLY A 383 -8.19 -34.62 -51.37
C GLY A 383 -8.54 -33.18 -50.97
N ALA A 384 -8.07 -32.70 -49.81
CA ALA A 384 -7.87 -31.25 -49.59
C ALA A 384 -6.75 -31.00 -48.59
N SER A 385 -5.87 -30.03 -48.86
CA SER A 385 -4.71 -29.71 -48.02
C SER A 385 -5.13 -29.05 -46.69
N ALA A 386 -5.06 -29.82 -45.60
CA ALA A 386 -5.04 -29.25 -44.24
C ALA A 386 -3.59 -28.83 -43.90
N GLY A 387 -3.43 -27.59 -43.43
CA GLY A 387 -2.12 -27.05 -43.05
C GLY A 387 -1.55 -27.68 -41.77
N ASP A 388 -0.22 -27.68 -41.67
CA ASP A 388 0.55 -28.18 -40.52
C ASP A 388 0.15 -27.53 -39.18
N ASP A 389 0.16 -28.32 -38.09
CA ASP A 389 0.73 -27.90 -36.79
C ASP A 389 0.97 -29.06 -35.79
N ALA A 390 1.52 -30.17 -36.28
CA ALA A 390 1.94 -31.30 -35.43
C ALA A 390 3.19 -32.04 -35.98
N SER A 391 4.09 -31.30 -36.62
CA SER A 391 5.09 -31.83 -37.57
C SER A 391 6.43 -32.29 -36.97
N GLN A 392 6.52 -32.59 -35.67
CA GLN A 392 7.71 -33.22 -35.06
C GLN A 392 7.36 -34.32 -34.04
N GLY A 393 8.22 -35.33 -33.96
CA GLY A 393 8.11 -36.49 -33.05
C GLY A 393 7.61 -37.77 -33.72
N SER A 394 7.97 -38.91 -33.12
CA SER A 394 7.44 -40.24 -33.45
C SER A 394 5.95 -40.37 -33.11
N GLU A 395 5.29 -41.41 -33.64
CA GLU A 395 3.86 -41.65 -33.35
C GLU A 395 3.57 -41.82 -31.86
N GLN A 396 4.48 -42.47 -31.12
CA GLN A 396 4.37 -42.63 -29.67
C GLN A 396 4.46 -41.29 -28.94
N GLU A 397 5.43 -40.43 -29.30
CA GLU A 397 5.58 -39.09 -28.71
C GLU A 397 4.35 -38.20 -29.02
N ARG A 398 3.77 -38.32 -30.22
CA ARG A 398 2.52 -37.62 -30.60
C ARG A 398 1.33 -38.10 -29.77
N LEU A 399 1.21 -39.41 -29.51
CA LEU A 399 0.18 -39.97 -28.62
C LEU A 399 0.35 -39.47 -27.18
N ASP A 400 1.55 -39.56 -26.63
CA ASP A 400 1.85 -39.11 -25.26
C ASP A 400 1.63 -37.60 -25.09
N TYR A 401 2.02 -36.79 -26.10
CA TYR A 401 1.71 -35.36 -26.15
C TYR A 401 0.20 -35.10 -26.20
N SER A 402 -0.56 -35.82 -27.03
CA SER A 402 -2.03 -35.69 -27.13
C SER A 402 -2.71 -36.00 -25.79
N VAL A 403 -2.31 -37.08 -25.12
CA VAL A 403 -2.82 -37.47 -23.79
C VAL A 403 -2.47 -36.42 -22.74
N ALA A 404 -1.23 -35.93 -22.71
CA ALA A 404 -0.79 -34.89 -21.79
C ALA A 404 -1.55 -33.56 -22.03
N SER A 405 -1.77 -33.19 -23.29
CA SER A 405 -2.52 -31.99 -23.67
C SER A 405 -3.99 -32.09 -23.24
N LYS A 406 -4.66 -33.22 -23.52
CA LYS A 406 -6.05 -33.48 -23.07
C LYS A 406 -6.17 -33.41 -21.55
N ARG A 407 -5.26 -34.04 -20.79
CA ARG A 407 -5.22 -33.94 -19.31
C ARG A 407 -5.08 -32.50 -18.82
N ARG A 408 -4.27 -31.69 -19.50
CA ARG A 408 -4.11 -30.26 -19.21
C ARG A 408 -5.42 -29.49 -19.47
N VAL A 409 -6.07 -29.68 -20.62
CA VAL A 409 -7.39 -29.09 -20.92
C VAL A 409 -8.44 -29.42 -19.85
N PHE A 410 -8.59 -30.71 -19.50
CA PHE A 410 -9.52 -31.12 -18.44
C PHE A 410 -9.19 -30.49 -17.07
N SER A 411 -7.92 -30.39 -16.70
CA SER A 411 -7.52 -29.77 -15.43
C SER A 411 -7.83 -28.26 -15.38
N LEU A 412 -7.66 -27.55 -16.50
CA LEU A 412 -8.03 -26.14 -16.61
C LEU A 412 -9.55 -25.94 -16.53
N ALA A 413 -10.31 -26.75 -17.28
CA ALA A 413 -11.76 -26.70 -17.29
C ALA A 413 -12.36 -26.99 -15.90
N LEU A 414 -11.83 -28.01 -15.19
CA LEU A 414 -12.26 -28.33 -13.83
C LEU A 414 -11.99 -27.17 -12.86
N ARG A 415 -10.77 -26.58 -12.88
CA ARG A 415 -10.43 -25.41 -12.03
C ARG A 415 -11.33 -24.21 -12.31
N TRP A 416 -11.66 -23.95 -13.57
CA TRP A 416 -12.58 -22.88 -13.96
C TRP A 416 -14.00 -23.16 -13.45
N ALA A 417 -14.50 -24.40 -13.60
CA ALA A 417 -15.82 -24.78 -13.17
C ALA A 417 -15.99 -24.71 -11.63
N THR A 418 -15.03 -25.27 -10.87
CA THR A 418 -14.99 -25.16 -9.40
C THR A 418 -15.02 -23.72 -8.92
N LEU A 419 -14.42 -22.79 -9.67
CA LEU A 419 -14.31 -21.39 -9.31
C LEU A 419 -15.51 -20.53 -9.78
N GLN A 420 -16.27 -20.96 -10.79
CA GLN A 420 -17.55 -20.34 -11.15
C GLN A 420 -18.67 -20.76 -10.19
N GLY A 421 -18.62 -21.98 -9.65
CA GLY A 421 -19.62 -22.48 -8.70
C GLY A 421 -21.04 -22.39 -9.26
N HIS A 422 -21.96 -21.81 -8.49
CA HIS A 422 -23.36 -21.66 -8.93
C HIS A 422 -23.56 -20.65 -10.08
N HIS A 423 -22.64 -19.73 -10.34
CA HIS A 423 -22.79 -18.77 -11.45
C HIS A 423 -22.69 -19.41 -12.85
N LEU A 424 -22.21 -20.65 -12.95
CA LEU A 424 -22.34 -21.47 -14.16
C LEU A 424 -23.80 -21.57 -14.63
N LEU A 425 -24.75 -21.66 -13.69
CA LEU A 425 -26.18 -21.81 -13.97
C LEU A 425 -26.79 -20.58 -14.65
N GLU A 426 -26.10 -19.44 -14.64
CA GLU A 426 -26.54 -18.21 -15.31
C GLU A 426 -25.89 -18.02 -16.69
N ASP A 427 -25.09 -18.98 -17.18
CA ASP A 427 -24.27 -18.84 -18.39
C ASP A 427 -24.46 -20.04 -19.32
N ASP A 428 -25.49 -19.97 -20.18
CA ASP A 428 -25.87 -21.02 -21.12
C ASP A 428 -24.71 -21.49 -22.02
N THR A 429 -23.76 -20.61 -22.32
CA THR A 429 -22.57 -20.95 -23.13
C THR A 429 -21.54 -21.74 -22.31
N ALA A 430 -21.36 -21.38 -21.04
CA ALA A 430 -20.53 -22.13 -20.10
C ALA A 430 -21.13 -23.52 -19.77
N LEU A 431 -22.45 -23.60 -19.59
CA LEU A 431 -23.20 -24.84 -19.40
C LEU A 431 -23.07 -25.76 -20.62
N SER A 432 -23.47 -25.29 -21.81
CA SER A 432 -23.41 -26.10 -23.04
C SER A 432 -22.00 -26.58 -23.39
N PHE A 433 -20.95 -25.84 -23.01
CA PHE A 433 -19.56 -26.27 -23.11
C PHE A 433 -19.22 -27.46 -22.17
N LEU A 434 -19.77 -27.50 -20.95
CA LEU A 434 -19.60 -28.62 -20.02
C LEU A 434 -20.54 -29.79 -20.30
N GLU A 435 -21.73 -29.53 -20.86
CA GLU A 435 -22.81 -30.51 -21.11
C GLU A 435 -22.55 -31.47 -22.29
N VAL A 436 -21.31 -31.56 -22.79
CA VAL A 436 -20.88 -32.56 -23.80
C VAL A 436 -20.81 -34.00 -23.24
N ARG A 437 -21.67 -34.33 -22.26
CA ARG A 437 -22.51 -35.54 -22.22
C ARG A 437 -23.43 -35.55 -21.00
N SER A 438 -24.70 -35.14 -21.15
CA SER A 438 -25.90 -35.93 -20.79
C SER A 438 -27.17 -35.06 -20.85
N ILE A 439 -28.31 -35.69 -21.09
CA ILE A 439 -29.63 -35.04 -21.26
C ILE A 439 -30.34 -34.93 -19.90
N HIS A 440 -30.76 -33.72 -19.48
CA HIS A 440 -32.15 -33.48 -19.08
C HIS A 440 -32.56 -32.00 -18.99
N LYS A 441 -33.85 -31.74 -19.33
CA LYS A 441 -34.52 -30.44 -19.23
C LYS A 441 -35.14 -30.21 -17.84
N HIS A 442 -35.47 -28.93 -17.60
CA HIS A 442 -36.29 -28.33 -16.51
C HIS A 442 -35.51 -27.99 -15.24
N THR A 443 -35.38 -26.72 -14.88
CA THR A 443 -36.50 -25.92 -14.32
C THR A 443 -36.20 -24.43 -14.36
N HIS A 444 -37.16 -23.62 -14.81
CA HIS A 444 -37.21 -22.18 -14.54
C HIS A 444 -38.47 -21.87 -13.75
N ALA A 445 -38.32 -21.35 -12.53
CA ALA A 445 -39.41 -20.82 -11.73
C ALA A 445 -38.91 -19.66 -10.86
N GLY A 446 -39.44 -18.46 -11.14
CA GLY A 446 -39.63 -17.37 -10.19
C GLY A 446 -38.41 -16.71 -9.53
N ILE A 447 -38.04 -15.53 -10.02
CA ILE A 447 -37.93 -14.33 -9.16
C ILE A 447 -38.57 -13.15 -9.91
N GLU A 448 -39.85 -12.87 -9.64
CA GLU A 448 -40.40 -11.53 -9.77
C GLU A 448 -40.38 -10.88 -8.39
N SER A 449 -39.77 -9.69 -8.27
CA SER A 449 -39.94 -8.85 -7.08
C SER A 449 -39.68 -7.38 -7.39
N LEU A 450 -40.80 -6.67 -7.53
CA LEU A 450 -41.04 -5.33 -6.97
C LEU A 450 -39.98 -4.25 -7.24
N THR A 451 -39.91 -3.78 -8.49
CA THR A 451 -39.52 -2.39 -8.77
C THR A 451 -40.76 -1.49 -8.76
N THR A 452 -40.99 -0.78 -7.66
CA THR A 452 -41.95 0.34 -7.63
C THR A 452 -41.38 1.51 -8.44
N ILE A 453 -41.78 1.63 -9.71
CA ILE A 453 -41.38 2.74 -10.58
C ILE A 453 -42.25 3.96 -10.24
N LEU A 454 -41.67 4.94 -9.52
CA LEU A 454 -42.30 6.25 -9.33
C LEU A 454 -42.39 6.96 -10.68
N HIS A 455 -43.60 7.39 -11.06
CA HIS A 455 -43.86 8.15 -12.29
C HIS A 455 -43.87 9.67 -12.03
N GLY A 456 -43.19 10.43 -12.90
CA GLY A 456 -43.44 11.85 -13.14
C GLY A 456 -42.64 12.84 -12.29
N ASP A 457 -41.69 13.52 -12.95
CA ASP A 457 -41.11 14.89 -12.87
C ASP A 457 -41.16 15.78 -11.59
N LEU A 458 -41.78 15.37 -10.48
CA LEU A 458 -41.76 16.03 -9.18
C LEU A 458 -41.42 15.00 -8.09
N ILE A 459 -40.16 14.54 -8.10
CA ILE A 459 -39.65 13.53 -7.16
C ILE A 459 -39.38 14.19 -5.80
N ASN A 460 -40.40 14.24 -4.95
CA ASN A 460 -40.24 14.45 -3.51
C ASN A 460 -39.83 13.13 -2.83
N PRO A 461 -38.97 13.15 -1.79
CA PRO A 461 -38.73 11.97 -0.96
C PRO A 461 -40.02 11.44 -0.33
N LEU A 462 -40.12 10.11 -0.21
CA LEU A 462 -41.18 9.46 0.56
C LEU A 462 -40.91 9.62 2.06
N ALA A 463 -41.96 9.67 2.88
CA ALA A 463 -41.83 9.88 4.32
C ALA A 463 -41.00 8.77 5.02
N GLU A 464 -41.02 7.56 4.48
CA GLU A 464 -40.21 6.42 4.95
C GLU A 464 -38.71 6.61 4.70
N GLN A 465 -38.31 7.55 3.82
CA GLN A 465 -36.90 7.85 3.52
C GLN A 465 -36.27 8.87 4.49
N GLU A 466 -37.08 9.60 5.27
CA GLU A 466 -36.61 10.56 6.29
C GLU A 466 -35.96 9.87 7.50
N GLY A 467 -36.19 8.56 7.68
CA GLY A 467 -35.62 7.77 8.78
C GLY A 467 -36.34 7.95 10.12
N PRO A 468 -35.74 7.49 11.24
CA PRO A 468 -36.38 7.50 12.55
C PRO A 468 -36.36 8.89 13.20
N SER A 469 -37.50 9.32 13.75
CA SER A 469 -37.63 10.55 14.54
C SER A 469 -37.28 10.38 16.03
N THR A 470 -37.13 9.14 16.51
CA THR A 470 -36.78 8.79 17.89
C THR A 470 -35.65 7.76 17.92
N GLY A 471 -34.71 7.91 18.86
CA GLY A 471 -33.57 7.01 19.01
C GLY A 471 -33.95 5.68 19.67
N SER A 472 -33.24 4.61 19.33
CA SER A 472 -33.46 3.25 19.84
C SER A 472 -32.59 2.87 21.06
N MET A 473 -31.79 3.80 21.59
CA MET A 473 -30.91 3.64 22.75
C MET A 473 -31.45 2.72 23.86
N SER A 474 -32.70 2.91 24.31
CA SER A 474 -33.30 2.13 25.40
C SER A 474 -33.34 0.62 25.15
N SER A 475 -33.33 0.19 23.87
CA SER A 475 -33.38 -1.22 23.49
C SER A 475 -32.00 -1.89 23.53
N PHE A 476 -30.94 -1.21 23.08
CA PHE A 476 -29.58 -1.77 23.00
C PHE A 476 -28.64 -1.34 24.13
N GLU A 477 -29.03 -0.35 24.95
CA GLU A 477 -28.30 0.03 26.17
C GLU A 477 -28.16 -1.16 27.13
N LEU A 478 -29.22 -1.97 27.26
CA LEU A 478 -29.32 -3.13 28.15
C LEU A 478 -28.52 -4.36 27.67
N MET A 479 -28.33 -4.54 26.36
CA MET A 479 -27.53 -5.64 25.79
C MET A 479 -26.04 -5.44 26.10
N SER A 480 -25.21 -6.49 26.23
CA SER A 480 -23.78 -6.25 26.45
C SER A 480 -23.10 -5.71 25.17
N SER A 481 -22.00 -4.97 25.34
CA SER A 481 -21.21 -4.50 24.19
C SER A 481 -20.55 -5.65 23.42
N LYS A 482 -20.28 -6.79 24.09
CA LYS A 482 -19.73 -7.99 23.44
C LYS A 482 -20.80 -8.67 22.59
N ASP A 483 -22.01 -8.86 23.12
CA ASP A 483 -23.10 -9.56 22.42
C ASP A 483 -23.53 -8.78 21.17
N LEU A 484 -23.64 -7.45 21.26
CA LEU A 484 -23.89 -6.58 20.12
C LEU A 484 -22.81 -6.73 19.04
N ALA A 485 -21.52 -6.66 19.42
CA ALA A 485 -20.41 -6.81 18.48
C ALA A 485 -20.34 -8.22 17.87
N PHE A 486 -20.70 -9.25 18.63
CA PHE A 486 -20.73 -10.64 18.19
C PHE A 486 -21.86 -10.86 17.17
N GLN A 487 -23.08 -10.45 17.49
CA GLN A 487 -24.23 -10.55 16.58
C GLN A 487 -24.04 -9.70 15.31
N MET A 488 -23.44 -8.50 15.44
CA MET A 488 -23.02 -7.71 14.27
C MET A 488 -22.00 -8.48 13.42
N THR A 489 -21.00 -9.13 14.04
CA THR A 489 -19.96 -9.88 13.31
C THR A 489 -20.49 -11.14 12.66
N GLN A 490 -21.40 -11.88 13.29
CA GLN A 490 -22.06 -13.02 12.68
C GLN A 490 -22.84 -12.61 11.43
N TYR A 491 -23.68 -11.57 11.52
CA TYR A 491 -24.44 -11.06 10.38
C TYR A 491 -23.55 -10.47 9.27
N ASP A 492 -22.49 -9.73 9.63
CA ASP A 492 -21.51 -9.23 8.68
C ASP A 492 -20.76 -10.38 7.99
N TRP A 493 -20.50 -11.49 8.69
CA TRP A 493 -19.86 -12.69 8.15
C TRP A 493 -20.74 -13.44 7.16
N GLU A 494 -22.05 -13.54 7.43
CA GLU A 494 -23.04 -14.09 6.50
C GLU A 494 -23.06 -13.27 5.19
N LEU A 495 -23.21 -11.94 5.29
CA LEU A 495 -23.18 -11.04 4.14
C LEU A 495 -21.85 -11.14 3.36
N PHE A 496 -20.71 -11.17 4.05
CA PHE A 496 -19.38 -11.29 3.44
C PHE A 496 -19.16 -12.66 2.75
N SER A 497 -19.73 -13.72 3.31
CA SER A 497 -19.66 -15.08 2.76
C SER A 497 -20.48 -15.21 1.47
N CYS A 498 -21.61 -14.50 1.37
CA CYS A 498 -22.42 -14.43 0.15
C CYS A 498 -21.74 -13.69 -1.02
N VAL A 499 -20.73 -12.84 -0.78
CA VAL A 499 -20.04 -12.10 -1.85
C VAL A 499 -19.22 -13.05 -2.72
N HIS A 500 -19.60 -13.26 -3.97
CA HIS A 500 -18.79 -14.04 -4.89
C HIS A 500 -17.58 -13.24 -5.40
N GLU A 501 -16.46 -13.91 -5.66
CA GLU A 501 -15.22 -13.24 -6.10
C GLU A 501 -15.35 -12.54 -7.46
N TYR A 502 -16.27 -13.02 -8.28
CA TYR A 502 -16.64 -12.38 -9.55
C TYR A 502 -17.39 -11.06 -9.35
N GLU A 503 -18.14 -10.87 -8.27
CA GLU A 503 -18.85 -9.60 -8.02
C GLU A 503 -17.85 -8.45 -7.84
N LEU A 504 -16.71 -8.70 -7.19
CA LEU A 504 -15.60 -7.75 -7.09
C LEU A 504 -15.08 -7.32 -8.48
N VAL A 505 -14.96 -8.27 -9.41
CA VAL A 505 -14.51 -8.02 -10.79
C VAL A 505 -15.56 -7.22 -11.56
N TYR A 506 -16.82 -7.65 -11.54
CA TYR A 506 -17.92 -7.00 -12.26
C TYR A 506 -18.18 -5.59 -11.74
N HIS A 507 -18.04 -5.38 -10.42
CA HIS A 507 -18.12 -4.05 -9.81
C HIS A 507 -16.97 -3.15 -10.28
N THR A 508 -15.74 -3.65 -10.27
CA THR A 508 -14.53 -2.89 -10.63
C THR A 508 -14.46 -2.51 -12.12
N PHE A 509 -14.88 -3.42 -13.01
CA PHE A 509 -14.80 -3.24 -14.46
C PHE A 509 -16.13 -2.78 -15.11
N GLY A 510 -17.15 -2.47 -14.29
CA GLY A 510 -18.44 -1.96 -14.74
C GLY A 510 -19.49 -3.04 -15.03
N ARG A 511 -20.54 -3.09 -14.21
CA ARG A 511 -21.63 -4.11 -14.27
C ARG A 511 -22.27 -4.25 -15.65
N GLN A 512 -22.50 -3.10 -16.32
CA GLN A 512 -23.13 -3.03 -17.64
C GLN A 512 -22.37 -3.82 -18.72
N ALA A 513 -21.04 -3.88 -18.64
CA ALA A 513 -20.21 -4.63 -19.57
C ALA A 513 -20.40 -6.15 -19.46
N TYR A 514 -20.82 -6.66 -18.30
CA TYR A 514 -20.94 -8.09 -18.03
C TYR A 514 -22.36 -8.63 -18.03
N ARG A 515 -23.37 -7.76 -17.86
CA ARG A 515 -24.79 -8.13 -17.62
C ARG A 515 -24.96 -9.14 -16.47
N ARG A 516 -24.17 -8.97 -15.40
CA ARG A 516 -24.16 -9.83 -14.19
C ARG A 516 -24.52 -8.99 -12.97
N SER A 517 -25.11 -9.64 -11.97
CA SER A 517 -25.44 -9.01 -10.69
C SER A 517 -24.19 -8.78 -9.81
N THR A 518 -24.26 -7.78 -8.95
CA THR A 518 -23.30 -7.51 -7.85
C THR A 518 -24.03 -7.31 -6.51
N ALA A 519 -25.23 -7.88 -6.39
CA ALA A 519 -26.15 -7.59 -5.28
C ALA A 519 -25.60 -7.94 -3.90
N ASN A 520 -24.86 -9.05 -3.73
CA ASN A 520 -24.33 -9.42 -2.42
C ASN A 520 -23.23 -8.44 -2.00
N LEU A 521 -22.34 -8.09 -2.93
CA LEU A 521 -21.31 -7.06 -2.71
C LEU A 521 -21.94 -5.71 -2.38
N GLU A 522 -22.99 -5.30 -3.09
CA GLU A 522 -23.69 -4.04 -2.86
C GLU A 522 -24.41 -4.00 -1.51
N LEU A 523 -25.05 -5.09 -1.10
CA LEU A 523 -25.65 -5.22 0.23
C LEU A 523 -24.58 -5.12 1.32
N PHE A 524 -23.42 -5.77 1.13
CA PHE A 524 -22.34 -5.74 2.11
C PHE A 524 -21.61 -4.38 2.17
N LEU A 525 -21.47 -3.66 1.05
CA LEU A 525 -20.98 -2.28 1.04
C LEU A 525 -22.00 -1.31 1.65
N LYS A 526 -23.31 -1.51 1.39
CA LYS A 526 -24.39 -0.73 2.02
C LYS A 526 -24.44 -0.95 3.53
N ARG A 527 -24.16 -2.17 4.01
CA ARG A 527 -24.07 -2.51 5.43
C ARG A 527 -23.04 -1.66 6.17
N PHE A 528 -21.88 -1.35 5.58
CA PHE A 528 -20.90 -0.43 6.16
C PHE A 528 -21.53 0.95 6.45
N ASN A 529 -22.19 1.54 5.44
CA ASN A 529 -22.85 2.84 5.58
C ASN A 529 -24.01 2.81 6.58
N GLN A 530 -24.76 1.69 6.66
CA GLN A 530 -25.81 1.51 7.67
C GLN A 530 -25.26 1.53 9.10
N VAL A 531 -24.16 0.83 9.37
CA VAL A 531 -23.51 0.83 10.70
C VAL A 531 -22.95 2.21 11.02
N GLN A 532 -22.31 2.87 10.05
CA GLN A 532 -21.79 4.23 10.21
C GLN A 532 -22.91 5.23 10.57
N LEU A 533 -24.00 5.23 9.80
CA LEU A 533 -25.13 6.15 10.00
C LEU A 533 -25.93 5.81 11.26
N TRP A 534 -26.03 4.53 11.67
CA TRP A 534 -26.64 4.15 12.94
C TRP A 534 -25.98 4.84 14.14
N VAL A 535 -24.64 4.90 14.19
CA VAL A 535 -23.90 5.64 15.23
C VAL A 535 -24.28 7.12 15.23
N VAL A 536 -24.30 7.76 14.05
CA VAL A 536 -24.66 9.18 13.90
C VAL A 536 -26.09 9.43 14.37
N THR A 537 -27.05 8.63 13.90
CA THR A 537 -28.48 8.74 14.24
C THR A 537 -28.72 8.61 15.73
N GLU A 538 -28.19 7.58 16.39
CA GLU A 538 -28.40 7.38 17.83
C GLU A 538 -27.76 8.49 18.67
N VAL A 539 -26.57 8.99 18.29
CA VAL A 539 -25.93 10.11 18.99
C VAL A 539 -26.70 11.42 18.79
N CYS A 540 -27.19 11.69 17.58
CA CYS A 540 -27.91 12.93 17.26
C CYS A 540 -29.34 12.96 17.84
N LEU A 541 -30.04 11.83 17.90
CA LEU A 541 -31.36 11.72 18.54
C LEU A 541 -31.28 11.65 20.08
N CYS A 542 -30.09 11.49 20.66
CA CYS A 542 -29.90 11.48 22.11
C CYS A 542 -29.81 12.91 22.70
N GLY A 543 -30.97 13.49 23.00
CA GLY A 543 -31.06 14.85 23.57
C GLY A 543 -30.35 15.03 24.92
N THR A 544 -30.34 14.01 25.79
CA THR A 544 -29.75 14.10 27.13
C THR A 544 -28.22 13.94 27.10
N LEU A 545 -27.48 14.96 27.54
CA LEU A 545 -26.00 14.97 27.54
C LEU A 545 -25.37 13.75 28.25
N SER A 546 -25.85 13.38 29.44
CA SER A 546 -25.30 12.24 30.19
C SER A 546 -25.47 10.91 29.46
N LYS A 547 -26.67 10.67 28.90
CA LYS A 547 -26.96 9.51 28.06
C LYS A 547 -26.13 9.49 26.78
N ARG A 548 -25.89 10.64 26.17
CA ARG A 548 -25.05 10.74 24.96
C ARG A 548 -23.58 10.43 25.25
N VAL A 549 -23.05 10.81 26.42
CA VAL A 549 -21.71 10.35 26.87
C VAL A 549 -21.69 8.82 27.09
N GLN A 550 -22.77 8.24 27.62
CA GLN A 550 -22.91 6.78 27.74
C GLN A 550 -22.95 6.10 26.36
N LEU A 551 -23.61 6.68 25.36
CA LEU A 551 -23.59 6.19 23.97
C LEU A 551 -22.19 6.20 23.35
N LEU A 552 -21.43 7.30 23.45
CA LEU A 552 -20.05 7.33 22.94
C LEU A 552 -19.20 6.22 23.60
N LYS A 553 -19.30 6.06 24.91
CA LYS A 553 -18.66 4.98 25.66
C LYS A 553 -19.15 3.58 25.24
N LYS A 554 -20.42 3.43 24.84
CA LYS A 554 -21.02 2.19 24.34
C LYS A 554 -20.45 1.83 22.97
N PHE A 555 -20.42 2.77 22.03
CA PHE A 555 -19.89 2.57 20.68
C PHE A 555 -18.39 2.27 20.67
N ILE A 556 -17.57 2.98 21.48
CA ILE A 556 -16.14 2.67 21.63
C ILE A 556 -15.93 1.22 22.12
N LYS A 557 -16.77 0.72 23.03
CA LYS A 557 -16.71 -0.69 23.47
C LYS A 557 -17.15 -1.68 22.39
N ILE A 558 -18.20 -1.38 21.63
CA ILE A 558 -18.65 -2.24 20.53
C ILE A 558 -17.55 -2.31 19.46
N ALA A 559 -16.97 -1.19 19.07
CA ALA A 559 -15.82 -1.13 18.16
C ALA A 559 -14.63 -1.97 18.67
N ALA A 560 -14.28 -1.84 19.96
CA ALA A 560 -13.21 -2.64 20.57
C ALA A 560 -13.46 -4.16 20.41
N HIS A 561 -14.68 -4.64 20.67
CA HIS A 561 -15.04 -6.04 20.49
C HIS A 561 -15.14 -6.45 19.01
N CYS A 562 -15.61 -5.58 18.10
CA CYS A 562 -15.53 -5.85 16.66
C CYS A 562 -14.08 -6.08 16.20
N ARG A 563 -13.13 -5.27 16.70
CA ARG A 563 -11.69 -5.45 16.44
C ARG A 563 -11.14 -6.75 17.06
N GLU A 564 -11.58 -7.11 18.26
CA GLU A 564 -11.25 -8.37 18.94
C GLU A 564 -11.72 -9.59 18.12
N PHE A 565 -12.93 -9.55 17.57
CA PHE A 565 -13.48 -10.55 16.65
C PHE A 565 -12.91 -10.46 15.22
N LYS A 566 -11.89 -9.63 14.98
CA LYS A 566 -11.28 -9.38 13.64
C LYS A 566 -12.27 -8.86 12.59
N ASN A 567 -13.41 -8.30 13.02
CA ASN A 567 -14.35 -7.58 12.18
C ASN A 567 -13.93 -6.12 12.03
N LEU A 568 -12.95 -5.90 11.15
CA LEU A 568 -12.43 -4.57 10.87
C LEU A 568 -13.44 -3.72 10.10
N ASN A 569 -14.34 -4.32 9.32
CA ASN A 569 -15.37 -3.60 8.57
C ASN A 569 -16.32 -2.83 9.50
N SER A 570 -16.96 -3.50 10.48
CA SER A 570 -17.84 -2.81 11.44
C SER A 570 -17.07 -2.00 12.48
N PHE A 571 -15.83 -2.37 12.82
CA PHE A 571 -14.94 -1.51 13.62
C PHE A 571 -14.79 -0.13 12.95
N PHE A 572 -14.32 -0.08 11.70
CA PHE A 572 -14.14 1.19 10.99
C PHE A 572 -15.46 1.92 10.71
N ALA A 573 -16.56 1.21 10.44
CA ALA A 573 -17.87 1.84 10.29
C ALA A 573 -18.28 2.61 11.54
N ILE A 574 -18.07 2.03 12.73
CA ILE A 574 -18.37 2.70 14.01
C ILE A 574 -17.47 3.93 14.21
N ILE A 575 -16.15 3.80 14.01
CA ILE A 575 -15.23 4.94 14.18
C ILE A 575 -15.54 6.05 13.19
N MET A 576 -15.75 5.76 11.91
CA MET A 576 -16.16 6.75 10.90
C MET A 576 -17.55 7.37 11.17
N GLY A 577 -18.40 6.72 11.95
CA GLY A 577 -19.64 7.29 12.47
C GLY A 577 -19.39 8.30 13.59
N MET A 578 -18.38 8.06 14.43
CA MET A 578 -17.95 8.98 15.50
C MET A 578 -17.14 10.17 14.96
N CYS A 579 -16.31 9.97 13.93
CA CYS A 579 -15.60 11.05 13.24
C CYS A 579 -16.53 12.00 12.46
N ASN A 580 -17.76 11.56 12.15
CA ASN A 580 -18.72 12.33 11.36
C ASN A 580 -18.91 13.75 11.96
N PRO A 581 -18.91 14.83 11.14
CA PRO A 581 -19.07 16.21 11.63
C PRO A 581 -20.30 16.46 12.51
N ALA A 582 -21.35 15.64 12.41
CA ALA A 582 -22.51 15.72 13.29
C ALA A 582 -22.23 15.27 14.74
N VAL A 583 -21.26 14.37 14.93
CA VAL A 583 -20.85 13.77 16.20
C VAL A 583 -19.57 14.41 16.75
N SER A 584 -18.54 14.59 15.92
CA SER A 584 -17.24 15.14 16.34
C SER A 584 -17.33 16.59 16.84
N ARG A 585 -18.24 17.41 16.28
CA ARG A 585 -18.49 18.78 16.75
C ARG A 585 -19.04 18.92 18.19
N LEU A 586 -19.46 17.82 18.83
CA LEU A 586 -20.21 17.85 20.10
C LEU A 586 -19.28 18.00 21.32
N SER A 587 -18.46 19.06 21.37
CA SER A 587 -17.38 19.29 22.35
C SER A 587 -17.77 18.96 23.80
N GLN A 588 -18.87 19.52 24.30
CA GLN A 588 -19.39 19.27 25.66
C GLN A 588 -19.64 17.79 26.00
N THR A 589 -19.84 16.95 24.98
CA THR A 589 -20.02 15.49 25.12
C THR A 589 -18.67 14.79 25.15
N TRP A 590 -17.75 15.18 24.27
CA TRP A 590 -16.38 14.65 24.21
C TRP A 590 -15.54 15.04 25.42
N GLU A 591 -15.63 16.28 25.89
CA GLU A 591 -14.98 16.78 27.12
C GLU A 591 -15.29 15.87 28.32
N LYS A 592 -16.57 15.52 28.50
CA LYS A 592 -17.09 14.68 29.59
C LYS A 592 -16.88 13.18 29.40
N LEU A 593 -16.33 12.73 28.26
CA LEU A 593 -15.94 11.33 28.07
C LEU A 593 -14.73 11.01 28.99
N PRO A 594 -14.75 9.93 29.79
CA PRO A 594 -13.62 9.61 30.67
C PRO A 594 -12.33 9.37 29.87
N SER A 595 -11.19 9.84 30.39
CA SER A 595 -9.87 9.81 29.72
C SER A 595 -9.49 8.44 29.15
N LYS A 596 -9.79 7.35 29.87
CA LYS A 596 -9.62 5.97 29.38
C LYS A 596 -10.28 5.71 28.03
N PHE A 597 -11.49 6.24 27.80
CA PHE A 597 -12.22 6.06 26.55
C PHE A 597 -11.78 7.05 25.47
N LYS A 598 -11.33 8.27 25.84
CA LYS A 598 -10.64 9.17 24.92
C LYS A 598 -9.39 8.48 24.34
N LYS A 599 -8.52 7.92 25.19
CA LYS A 599 -7.31 7.21 24.77
C LYS A 599 -7.58 6.04 23.82
N PHE A 600 -8.58 5.20 24.12
CA PHE A 600 -8.98 4.12 23.21
C PHE A 600 -9.49 4.66 21.86
N TYR A 601 -10.29 5.74 21.88
CA TYR A 601 -10.80 6.34 20.65
C TYR A 601 -9.69 6.95 19.78
N SER A 602 -8.73 7.68 20.37
CA SER A 602 -7.56 8.20 19.64
C SER A 602 -6.66 7.10 19.09
N GLU A 603 -6.51 5.97 19.81
CA GLU A 603 -5.84 4.79 19.26
C GLU A 603 -6.61 4.25 18.04
N PHE A 604 -7.94 4.17 18.11
CA PHE A 604 -8.78 3.69 17.02
C PHE A 604 -8.77 4.62 15.79
N GLU A 605 -8.77 5.94 15.96
CA GLU A 605 -8.61 6.91 14.87
C GLU A 605 -7.24 6.78 14.18
N SER A 606 -6.18 6.42 14.88
CA SER A 606 -4.85 6.23 14.25
C SER A 606 -4.83 5.11 13.20
N PHE A 607 -5.74 4.12 13.27
CA PHE A 607 -5.89 3.08 12.24
C PHE A 607 -6.57 3.58 10.95
N LEU A 608 -7.25 4.74 10.99
CA LEU A 608 -7.86 5.37 9.81
C LEU A 608 -6.85 6.16 8.96
N ASP A 609 -5.64 6.43 9.47
CA ASP A 609 -4.63 7.26 8.81
C ASP A 609 -4.42 6.85 7.33
N PRO A 610 -4.75 7.72 6.35
CA PRO A 610 -4.57 7.42 4.94
C PRO A 610 -3.10 7.44 4.49
N SER A 611 -2.20 7.96 5.31
CA SER A 611 -0.78 8.11 5.00
C SER A 611 -0.15 6.81 4.51
N ARG A 612 0.72 6.94 3.51
CA ARG A 612 1.48 5.83 2.92
C ARG A 612 0.55 4.67 2.45
N ASN A 613 -0.61 5.05 1.89
CA ASN A 613 -1.68 4.16 1.47
C ASN A 613 -2.24 3.29 2.62
N HIS A 614 -2.69 3.92 3.69
CA HIS A 614 -3.26 3.26 4.88
C HIS A 614 -2.31 2.23 5.52
N ARG A 615 -1.03 2.60 5.70
CA ARG A 615 0.03 1.66 6.16
C ARG A 615 -0.29 1.00 7.50
N ALA A 616 -0.85 1.73 8.47
CA ALA A 616 -1.23 1.20 9.78
C ALA A 616 -2.25 0.06 9.69
N TYR A 617 -3.33 0.25 8.92
CA TYR A 617 -4.31 -0.81 8.63
C TYR A 617 -3.65 -2.02 7.94
N ARG A 618 -2.85 -1.80 6.89
CA ARG A 618 -2.25 -2.90 6.11
C ARG A 618 -1.28 -3.73 6.95
N LEU A 619 -0.44 -3.10 7.77
CA LEU A 619 0.47 -3.79 8.68
C LEU A 619 -0.26 -4.55 9.79
N THR A 620 -1.43 -4.07 10.21
CA THR A 620 -2.29 -4.77 11.17
C THR A 620 -2.89 -6.04 10.55
N VAL A 621 -3.52 -5.93 9.38
CA VAL A 621 -4.11 -7.09 8.68
C VAL A 621 -3.05 -8.11 8.29
N ALA A 622 -1.86 -7.69 7.87
CA ALA A 622 -0.77 -8.61 7.52
C ALA A 622 -0.22 -9.42 8.71
N LYS A 623 -0.53 -9.02 9.95
CA LYS A 623 -0.19 -9.75 11.19
C LYS A 623 -1.36 -10.57 11.76
N MET A 624 -2.53 -10.52 11.13
CA MET A 624 -3.73 -11.24 11.57
C MET A 624 -3.91 -12.54 10.79
N GLU A 625 -4.22 -13.62 11.51
CA GLU A 625 -4.70 -14.87 10.89
C GLU A 625 -6.22 -14.83 10.66
N PRO A 626 -6.76 -15.50 9.62
CA PRO A 626 -8.20 -15.73 9.43
C PRO A 626 -8.87 -16.38 10.66
N PRO A 627 -10.21 -16.34 10.80
CA PRO A 627 -11.17 -15.55 10.01
C PRO A 627 -11.03 -14.04 10.25
N ILE A 628 -11.17 -13.22 9.21
CA ILE A 628 -11.09 -11.74 9.25
C ILE A 628 -12.21 -11.17 8.37
N ILE A 629 -12.87 -10.09 8.81
CA ILE A 629 -13.70 -9.26 7.92
C ILE A 629 -12.91 -7.97 7.63
N PRO A 630 -12.33 -7.81 6.43
CA PRO A 630 -11.45 -6.69 6.11
C PRO A 630 -12.22 -5.38 5.92
N PHE A 631 -11.52 -4.25 5.91
CA PHE A 631 -12.10 -2.94 5.59
C PHE A 631 -12.44 -2.86 4.09
N MET A 632 -13.65 -3.29 3.72
CA MET A 632 -14.06 -3.47 2.32
C MET A 632 -13.99 -2.20 1.47
N PRO A 633 -14.41 -1.00 1.94
CA PRO A 633 -14.27 0.23 1.17
C PRO A 633 -12.84 0.49 0.67
N LEU A 634 -11.82 0.16 1.47
CA LEU A 634 -10.41 0.29 1.06
C LEU A 634 -10.00 -0.78 0.03
N LEU A 635 -10.48 -2.02 0.15
CA LEU A 635 -10.21 -3.06 -0.85
C LEU A 635 -10.87 -2.74 -2.21
N ILE A 636 -12.08 -2.16 -2.20
CA ILE A 636 -12.73 -1.68 -3.43
C ILE A 636 -11.97 -0.48 -4.00
N LYS A 637 -11.55 0.48 -3.18
CA LYS A 637 -10.67 1.59 -3.58
C LYS A 637 -9.40 1.06 -4.26
N ASP A 638 -8.71 0.08 -3.67
CA ASP A 638 -7.52 -0.55 -4.26
C ASP A 638 -7.79 -1.13 -5.65
N MET A 639 -8.93 -1.81 -5.83
CA MET A 639 -9.33 -2.39 -7.12
C MET A 639 -9.69 -1.32 -8.16
N THR A 640 -10.43 -0.28 -7.77
CA THR A 640 -10.77 0.86 -8.64
C THR A 640 -9.53 1.63 -9.09
N PHE A 641 -8.65 2.03 -8.16
CA PHE A 641 -7.40 2.72 -8.50
C PHE A 641 -6.47 1.84 -9.35
N THR A 642 -6.41 0.53 -9.10
CA THR A 642 -5.69 -0.41 -9.97
C THR A 642 -6.32 -0.49 -11.36
N HIS A 643 -7.64 -0.42 -11.47
CA HIS A 643 -8.35 -0.45 -12.75
C HIS A 643 -8.14 0.83 -13.57
N GLU A 644 -8.27 2.00 -12.95
CA GLU A 644 -8.17 3.31 -13.61
C GLU A 644 -6.72 3.68 -13.92
N GLY A 645 -5.79 3.42 -12.99
CA GLY A 645 -4.37 3.77 -13.13
C GLY A 645 -3.58 2.88 -14.10
N ASN A 646 -4.14 1.75 -14.56
CA ASN A 646 -3.45 0.81 -15.45
C ASN A 646 -4.30 0.52 -16.69
N LYS A 647 -3.75 0.66 -17.90
CA LYS A 647 -4.47 0.25 -19.13
C LYS A 647 -4.69 -1.26 -19.15
N THR A 648 -5.89 -1.70 -19.52
CA THR A 648 -6.23 -3.14 -19.70
C THR A 648 -5.49 -3.76 -20.89
N PHE A 649 -5.24 -2.95 -21.93
CA PHE A 649 -4.46 -3.34 -23.10
C PHE A 649 -3.27 -2.38 -23.28
N VAL A 650 -2.12 -2.93 -23.66
CA VAL A 650 -0.89 -2.21 -23.99
C VAL A 650 -0.39 -2.80 -25.30
N ASP A 651 -0.21 -1.96 -26.32
CA ASP A 651 0.25 -2.34 -27.67
C ASP A 651 -0.55 -3.52 -28.28
N GLY A 652 -1.88 -3.50 -28.08
CA GLY A 652 -2.80 -4.56 -28.53
C GLY A 652 -2.83 -5.83 -27.65
N LEU A 653 -1.86 -6.00 -26.75
CA LEU A 653 -1.77 -7.14 -25.84
C LEU A 653 -2.50 -6.87 -24.52
N VAL A 654 -3.01 -7.93 -23.89
CA VAL A 654 -3.56 -7.86 -22.52
C VAL A 654 -2.44 -7.51 -21.56
N ASN A 655 -2.66 -6.49 -20.72
CA ASN A 655 -1.79 -6.18 -19.59
C ASN A 655 -2.02 -7.20 -18.46
N PHE A 656 -1.20 -8.24 -18.42
CA PHE A 656 -1.31 -9.32 -17.44
C PHE A 656 -0.79 -8.90 -16.05
N GLU A 657 0.08 -7.89 -15.97
CA GLU A 657 0.46 -7.28 -14.70
C GLU A 657 -0.74 -6.62 -14.00
N LYS A 658 -1.55 -5.84 -14.71
CA LYS A 658 -2.83 -5.31 -14.20
C LYS A 658 -3.74 -6.45 -13.68
N MET A 659 -3.88 -7.52 -14.45
CA MET A 659 -4.70 -8.68 -14.06
C MET A 659 -4.19 -9.34 -12.78
N ARG A 660 -2.87 -9.45 -12.62
CA ARG A 660 -2.20 -9.99 -11.43
C ARG A 660 -2.42 -9.11 -10.20
N LEU A 661 -2.37 -7.78 -10.34
CA LEU A 661 -2.65 -6.82 -9.27
C LEU A 661 -4.10 -6.97 -8.76
N ILE A 662 -5.09 -6.93 -9.66
CA ILE A 662 -6.51 -7.16 -9.30
C ILE A 662 -6.70 -8.52 -8.62
N ALA A 663 -6.06 -9.58 -9.15
CA ALA A 663 -6.14 -10.92 -8.57
C ALA A 663 -5.43 -11.05 -7.21
N ASN A 664 -4.52 -10.13 -6.82
CA ASN A 664 -3.95 -10.11 -5.49
C ASN A 664 -5.00 -9.68 -4.45
N THR A 665 -5.79 -8.65 -4.74
CA THR A 665 -6.86 -8.17 -3.84
C THR A 665 -7.95 -9.22 -3.64
N ILE A 666 -8.35 -9.91 -4.72
CA ILE A 666 -9.30 -11.04 -4.63
C ILE A 666 -8.72 -12.18 -3.79
N ARG A 667 -7.43 -12.51 -3.94
CA ARG A 667 -6.76 -13.52 -3.10
C ARG A 667 -6.67 -13.10 -1.63
N ALA A 668 -6.52 -11.81 -1.33
CA ALA A 668 -6.59 -11.31 0.04
C ALA A 668 -7.98 -11.49 0.65
N VAL A 669 -9.05 -11.16 -0.08
CA VAL A 669 -10.44 -11.44 0.33
C VAL A 669 -10.66 -12.93 0.59
N ARG A 670 -10.19 -13.80 -0.32
CA ARG A 670 -10.29 -15.27 -0.15
C ARG A 670 -9.54 -15.77 1.08
N HIS A 671 -8.35 -15.24 1.37
CA HIS A 671 -7.59 -15.57 2.57
C HIS A 671 -8.33 -15.15 3.84
N CYS A 672 -8.89 -13.93 3.89
CA CYS A 672 -9.64 -13.44 5.04
C CYS A 672 -10.79 -14.39 5.47
N ARG A 673 -11.39 -15.10 4.50
CA ARG A 673 -12.47 -16.09 4.72
C ARG A 673 -12.04 -17.56 4.56
N SER A 674 -10.75 -17.88 4.65
CA SER A 674 -10.27 -19.27 4.50
C SER A 674 -10.50 -20.15 5.73
N GLN A 675 -11.00 -19.59 6.83
CA GLN A 675 -11.46 -20.28 8.02
C GLN A 675 -12.88 -19.82 8.35
N LEU A 676 -13.67 -20.67 9.00
CA LEU A 676 -15.03 -20.31 9.45
C LEU A 676 -14.95 -19.39 10.68
N PHE A 677 -15.89 -18.45 10.77
CA PHE A 677 -16.14 -17.73 12.02
C PHE A 677 -16.98 -18.62 12.96
N SER A 678 -16.35 -19.12 14.02
CA SER A 678 -17.02 -19.82 15.12
C SER A 678 -16.42 -19.35 16.44
N GLU A 679 -17.27 -19.05 17.43
CA GLU A 679 -16.77 -18.75 18.77
C GLU A 679 -16.37 -20.06 19.45
N SER A 680 -15.08 -20.20 19.76
CA SER A 680 -14.64 -21.23 20.70
C SER A 680 -15.28 -20.94 22.07
N SER A 681 -15.88 -21.97 22.68
CA SER A 681 -16.58 -21.95 23.98
C SER A 681 -17.94 -21.23 24.04
N THR A 682 -19.02 -21.97 23.74
CA THR A 682 -20.21 -22.21 24.64
C THR A 682 -21.43 -22.84 23.93
N LEU A 683 -21.46 -22.90 22.59
CA LEU A 683 -22.65 -23.35 21.84
C LEU A 683 -22.75 -24.85 21.53
N GLU A 684 -21.69 -25.65 21.71
CA GLU A 684 -21.77 -27.13 21.57
C GLU A 684 -22.72 -27.78 22.59
N PHE A 685 -23.04 -27.12 23.70
CA PHE A 685 -24.00 -27.61 24.69
C PHE A 685 -25.48 -27.34 24.34
N PHE A 686 -25.77 -26.39 23.45
CA PHE A 686 -27.16 -26.04 23.10
C PHE A 686 -27.69 -26.77 21.88
N VAL A 687 -26.83 -27.11 20.91
CA VAL A 687 -27.22 -27.93 19.75
C VAL A 687 -27.62 -29.35 20.17
N ALA A 688 -27.13 -29.84 21.31
CA ALA A 688 -27.52 -31.12 21.90
C ALA A 688 -28.89 -31.11 22.62
N LEU A 689 -29.54 -29.94 22.79
CA LEU A 689 -30.75 -29.77 23.62
C LEU A 689 -31.99 -29.30 22.85
N ILE A 690 -31.91 -29.13 21.52
CA ILE A 690 -33.07 -28.84 20.64
C ILE A 690 -33.27 -29.99 19.65
N HIS A 691 -33.35 -31.21 20.20
CA HIS A 691 -33.81 -32.39 19.48
C HIS A 691 -34.93 -33.10 20.25
N PHE A 692 -36.10 -33.05 19.62
CA PHE A 692 -37.38 -33.72 19.92
C PHE A 692 -38.27 -33.20 21.07
N PRO A 693 -39.61 -33.32 20.91
CA PRO A 693 -40.36 -33.70 19.70
C PRO A 693 -40.89 -32.50 18.89
#